data_AF-A0A4Z0PSN5-F1
#
_entry.id   AF-A0A4Z0PSN5-F1
#
_cell.length_a   1.000
_cell.length_b   1.000
_cell.length_c   1.000
_cell.angle_alpha   90.00
_cell.angle_beta   90.00
_cell.angle_gamma   90.00
#
_symmetry.space_group_name_H-M   'P 1'
#
loop_
_entity.id
_entity.type
_entity.pdbx_description
1 polymer ?
#
loop_
_entity_poly.entity_id
_entity_poly.type
_entity_poly.pdbx_seq_one_letter_code
_entity_poly.pdbx_strand_id
1 'polypeptide(L)'
;MTLLLPPARSGGWRIALWALGLVAGLSLGLAIYYYFTGDDYTLRVQEIAQLKTVPTVLQQVQVGLDVLPVRVNGYLVTETHDVIGPFVRPEAAVALLLLVAVCLVFYLAVISTLPRLSFVAGMALLIFLLMSFNADLLGIIDSREQYFLILTLLALGVPAYVFHSFWPDVAFGQRLLTFSLLVAGLSTLLFLRSDNPIDTTALHLVSYATTSGATAVALLVLWLSIENIYGLLWFNTQAENPGSRFGILPFLLASGLYLGTLLLYYWNDGELLILPGVNLDPLLLLLPAAVISWLNLGRRATTYGEWVPFSAARYLFLILLTLAAGFLGFAFATANGPLIAAARDFTALALLAGGAAFLLYILFNFVTLIRQKLRVFRVVYEPRRLPFYIVYIVGIGSLLAVEMRNNLYVLDQVQAGYFNNVGDLTRLQSEEQSNADGLALLAERYYAESDVLDQHNHRASMGRAALYHFRSQRQNEINALRRALSRAPSEKISLRLAALYNEPGDFFDRQQVLRQGLKGTPRSARLANDLAQLYTRSALTDSVEFYLQRAEALAPDNAVVRANRLAFLVQTQQTDAARKLVAEQSKSATSASWQSTASLLNLLSGKPSAPAAVALPSPSLTTAEFAHLYHDCLRRAAVGDTSQLALLARLAQQPDNSAYLDQLTFVRALMQHYGGQVVAAQTTLLPLTTGNSSGSAYYQNLWGLWLLEQRLYASASARFAAARRTGYAEAALFRAYAQALLNQPDSARVSATQALAGNTFGTNQSARRLVSILTLDFDTQYALASDSVKAQYVVLRGNSLYPESQLPRAAALATPATRSAALLAQIPRALQAGRLAEAQQAVALFAPAPATKTAAASAWNVLRGQVYLQSQQFTVLRQMLTTGYFSRRDQPYSLYYQAVLAQQDNNRPLATQLFGRVVREAPYLEAGVLAAANFYLGRQQDMPAYNALLKGLEYNPESVGLLKAYTLAAVPAGLGEYAASSLEKLRTLLSPSEYRTFLTLYNARRATQAATATPWN
;
A
#
# COMPACT_ATOMS: atom_id res chain seq x y z
N MET A 1 -20.28 -80.47 4.22
CA MET A 1 -20.04 -79.40 5.21
C MET A 1 -19.01 -78.45 4.61
N THR A 2 -19.47 -77.39 3.93
CA THR A 2 -18.60 -76.34 3.38
C THR A 2 -19.37 -75.03 3.46
N LEU A 3 -18.95 -74.20 4.43
CA LEU A 3 -19.46 -72.86 4.69
C LEU A 3 -19.15 -71.94 3.51
N LEU A 4 -20.19 -71.51 2.79
CA LEU A 4 -20.14 -70.38 1.90
C LEU A 4 -20.21 -69.09 2.74
N LEU A 5 -19.12 -68.32 2.73
CA LEU A 5 -19.07 -66.96 3.26
C LEU A 5 -20.08 -66.06 2.50
N PRO A 6 -20.77 -65.13 3.19
CA PRO A 6 -21.66 -64.18 2.53
C PRO A 6 -20.86 -63.08 1.81
N PRO A 7 -21.37 -62.50 0.71
CA PRO A 7 -20.67 -61.43 -0.01
C PRO A 7 -20.74 -60.10 0.75
N ALA A 8 -19.60 -59.41 0.79
CA ALA A 8 -19.44 -58.05 1.32
C ALA A 8 -20.22 -57.02 0.45
N ARG A 9 -21.50 -56.76 0.77
CA ARG A 9 -22.35 -55.80 0.04
C ARG A 9 -22.67 -54.47 0.76
N SER A 10 -22.03 -54.15 1.90
CA SER A 10 -22.44 -53.01 2.74
C SER A 10 -21.46 -51.81 2.85
N GLY A 11 -20.25 -51.90 2.30
CA GLY A 11 -19.20 -50.87 2.47
C GLY A 11 -19.34 -49.62 1.60
N GLY A 12 -19.59 -49.78 0.28
CA GLY A 12 -19.52 -48.67 -0.69
C GLY A 12 -20.58 -47.58 -0.52
N TRP A 13 -21.81 -47.95 -0.12
CA TRP A 13 -22.90 -46.99 0.10
C TRP A 13 -22.65 -46.06 1.29
N ARG A 14 -21.93 -46.53 2.32
CA ARG A 14 -21.63 -45.69 3.49
C ARG A 14 -20.56 -44.66 3.15
N ILE A 15 -19.51 -45.08 2.45
CA ILE A 15 -18.39 -44.20 2.06
C ILE A 15 -18.88 -43.08 1.12
N ALA A 16 -19.69 -43.40 0.10
CA ALA A 16 -20.24 -42.41 -0.82
C ALA A 16 -21.14 -41.38 -0.10
N LEU A 17 -21.96 -41.83 0.86
CA LEU A 17 -22.79 -40.94 1.66
C LEU A 17 -21.96 -40.03 2.56
N TRP A 18 -20.90 -40.54 3.20
CA TRP A 18 -19.99 -39.74 4.01
C TRP A 18 -19.24 -38.70 3.16
N ALA A 19 -18.78 -39.07 1.97
CA ALA A 19 -18.13 -38.15 1.04
C ALA A 19 -19.07 -37.00 0.65
N LEU A 20 -20.32 -37.31 0.27
CA LEU A 20 -21.32 -36.29 -0.04
C LEU A 20 -21.66 -35.43 1.19
N GLY A 21 -21.75 -36.03 2.37
CA GLY A 21 -21.96 -35.30 3.63
C GLY A 21 -20.84 -34.32 3.95
N LEU A 22 -19.59 -34.68 3.66
CA LEU A 22 -18.44 -33.79 3.77
C LEU A 22 -18.53 -32.62 2.78
N VAL A 23 -18.91 -32.89 1.52
CA VAL A 23 -19.12 -31.85 0.50
C VAL A 23 -20.24 -30.89 0.92
N ALA A 24 -21.36 -31.41 1.44
CA ALA A 24 -22.45 -30.59 1.96
C ALA A 24 -22.00 -29.72 3.14
N GLY A 25 -21.21 -30.28 4.06
CA GLY A 25 -20.63 -29.55 5.19
C GLY A 25 -19.67 -28.43 4.75
N LEU A 26 -18.82 -28.69 3.76
CA LEU A 26 -17.93 -27.69 3.17
C LEU A 26 -18.71 -26.58 2.45
N SER A 27 -19.73 -26.94 1.67
CA SER A 27 -20.60 -25.98 0.98
C SER A 27 -21.32 -25.07 1.98
N LEU A 28 -21.87 -25.63 3.06
CA LEU A 28 -22.48 -24.86 4.13
C LEU A 28 -21.46 -23.95 4.85
N GLY A 29 -20.25 -24.48 5.13
CA GLY A 29 -19.16 -23.71 5.71
C GLY A 29 -18.74 -22.52 4.84
N LEU A 30 -18.67 -22.72 3.51
CA LEU A 30 -18.40 -21.65 2.55
C LEU A 30 -19.53 -20.61 2.50
N ALA A 31 -20.80 -21.04 2.53
CA ALA A 31 -21.93 -20.12 2.58
C ALA A 31 -21.93 -19.27 3.86
N ILE A 32 -21.63 -19.87 5.02
CA ILE A 32 -21.48 -19.16 6.30
C ILE A 32 -20.27 -18.21 6.26
N TYR A 33 -19.16 -18.64 5.67
CA TYR A 33 -17.99 -17.78 5.51
C TYR A 33 -18.32 -16.53 4.68
N TYR A 34 -18.92 -16.71 3.50
CA TYR A 34 -19.31 -15.60 2.64
C TYR A 34 -20.46 -14.77 3.20
N TYR A 35 -21.33 -15.32 4.05
CA TYR A 35 -22.33 -14.54 4.78
C TYR A 35 -21.69 -13.40 5.59
N PHE A 36 -20.52 -13.64 6.19
CA PHE A 36 -19.80 -12.62 6.96
C PHE A 36 -18.80 -11.80 6.12
N THR A 37 -18.20 -12.38 5.08
CA THR A 37 -17.09 -11.73 4.36
C THR A 37 -17.43 -11.25 2.95
N GLY A 38 -18.51 -11.73 2.35
CA GLY A 38 -18.81 -11.56 0.93
C GLY A 38 -18.95 -10.11 0.49
N ASP A 39 -19.63 -9.29 1.30
CA ASP A 39 -19.80 -7.85 1.05
C ASP A 39 -18.46 -7.09 1.11
N ASP A 40 -17.58 -7.42 2.06
CA ASP A 40 -16.27 -6.78 2.22
C ASP A 40 -15.25 -7.20 1.16
N TYR A 41 -15.35 -8.42 0.64
CA TYR A 41 -14.51 -8.83 -0.48
C TYR A 41 -14.95 -8.19 -1.80
N THR A 42 -16.26 -8.11 -2.02
CA THR A 42 -16.82 -7.66 -3.29
C THR A 42 -16.80 -6.16 -3.43
N LEU A 43 -17.14 -5.45 -2.34
CA LEU A 43 -17.13 -4.00 -2.23
C LEU A 43 -16.10 -3.62 -1.17
N ARG A 44 -14.84 -3.91 -1.46
CA ARG A 44 -13.73 -3.67 -0.54
C ARG A 44 -13.50 -2.18 -0.35
N VAL A 45 -13.55 -1.76 0.91
CA VAL A 45 -13.10 -0.41 1.28
C VAL A 45 -11.58 -0.39 1.30
N GLN A 46 -11.01 0.48 0.47
CA GLN A 46 -9.57 0.70 0.35
C GLN A 46 -9.17 1.99 1.06
N GLU A 47 -8.01 1.97 1.68
CA GLU A 47 -7.41 3.11 2.36
C GLU A 47 -6.50 3.84 1.37
N ILE A 48 -6.83 5.09 1.06
CA ILE A 48 -6.06 5.96 0.17
C ILE A 48 -5.23 6.91 1.01
N ALA A 49 -3.92 6.68 1.06
CA ALA A 49 -2.96 7.56 1.71
C ALA A 49 -2.69 8.82 0.86
N GLN A 50 -2.77 9.98 1.49
CA GLN A 50 -2.47 11.31 0.96
C GLN A 50 -1.23 11.86 1.67
N LEU A 51 -0.33 12.45 0.89
CA LEU A 51 0.90 13.07 1.40
C LEU A 51 0.75 14.59 1.44
N LYS A 52 0.94 15.18 2.62
CA LYS A 52 1.05 16.63 2.78
C LYS A 52 2.48 17.01 3.17
N THR A 53 3.13 17.81 2.32
CA THR A 53 4.53 18.20 2.54
C THR A 53 4.67 19.15 3.72
N VAL A 54 5.62 18.86 4.61
CA VAL A 54 6.03 19.71 5.73
C VAL A 54 7.53 20.02 5.61
N PRO A 55 7.92 21.29 5.41
CA PRO A 55 9.33 21.65 5.29
C PRO A 55 10.07 21.34 6.59
N THR A 56 11.16 20.58 6.48
CA THR A 56 11.99 20.14 7.62
C THR A 56 13.46 20.46 7.34
N VAL A 57 14.29 20.59 8.37
CA VAL A 57 15.74 20.78 8.23
C VAL A 57 16.44 19.49 8.63
N LEU A 58 17.19 18.91 7.69
CA LEU A 58 17.92 17.67 7.94
C LEU A 58 19.27 17.92 8.62
N GLN A 59 20.03 18.88 8.08
CA GLN A 59 21.38 19.24 8.50
C GLN A 59 21.61 20.74 8.29
N GLN A 60 22.72 21.27 8.80
CA GLN A 60 23.09 22.68 8.64
C GLN A 60 24.54 22.80 8.15
N VAL A 61 24.76 23.66 7.16
CA VAL A 61 26.11 24.02 6.68
C VAL A 61 26.54 25.31 7.36
N GLN A 62 27.62 25.24 8.14
CA GLN A 62 28.13 26.39 8.89
C GLN A 62 29.08 27.24 8.04
N VAL A 63 28.85 28.56 8.01
CA VAL A 63 29.71 29.58 7.40
C VAL A 63 30.04 30.61 8.47
N GLY A 64 31.16 30.39 9.19
CA GLY A 64 31.51 31.19 10.36
C GLY A 64 30.47 31.05 11.46
N LEU A 65 29.75 32.13 11.75
CA LEU A 65 28.66 32.17 12.73
C LEU A 65 27.27 31.96 12.12
N ASP A 66 27.16 32.00 10.79
CA ASP A 66 25.89 31.81 10.11
C ASP A 66 25.69 30.32 9.75
N VAL A 67 24.44 29.87 9.77
CA VAL A 67 24.06 28.49 9.45
C VAL A 67 23.09 28.47 8.27
N LEU A 68 23.41 27.66 7.27
CA LEU A 68 22.60 27.50 6.07
C LEU A 68 21.84 26.17 6.18
N PRO A 69 20.49 26.18 6.18
CA PRO A 69 19.71 24.97 6.40
C PRO A 69 19.70 24.08 5.14
N VAL A 70 19.98 22.79 5.33
CA VAL A 70 19.69 21.76 4.32
C VAL A 70 18.24 21.35 4.48
N ARG A 71 17.36 22.03 3.74
CA ARG A 71 15.92 21.78 3.77
C ARG A 71 15.58 20.48 3.06
N VAL A 72 14.66 19.71 3.63
CA VAL A 72 14.07 18.52 3.04
C VAL A 72 12.55 18.57 3.24
N ASN A 73 11.80 17.91 2.37
CA ASN A 73 10.36 17.73 2.61
C ASN A 73 10.17 16.55 3.54
N GLY A 74 9.44 16.73 4.63
CA GLY A 74 8.75 15.65 5.33
C GLY A 74 7.33 15.50 4.78
N TYR A 75 6.69 14.37 5.06
CA TYR A 75 5.34 14.05 4.59
C TYR A 75 4.43 13.69 5.76
N LEU A 76 3.43 14.52 6.05
CA LEU A 76 2.31 14.06 6.86
C LEU A 76 1.50 13.08 6.02
N VAL A 77 1.26 11.90 6.57
CA VAL A 77 0.47 10.87 5.88
C VAL A 77 -0.89 10.84 6.54
N THR A 78 -1.91 11.18 5.76
CA THR A 78 -3.31 11.01 6.15
C THR A 78 -3.99 10.02 5.23
N GLU A 79 -5.02 9.34 5.71
CA GLU A 79 -5.71 8.30 4.97
C GLU A 79 -7.22 8.60 4.89
N THR A 80 -7.76 8.46 3.68
CA THR A 80 -9.20 8.50 3.40
C THR A 80 -9.67 7.16 2.85
N HIS A 81 -10.97 6.94 2.76
CA HIS A 81 -11.51 5.68 2.27
C HIS A 81 -12.11 5.83 0.87
N ASP A 82 -12.00 4.78 0.06
CA ASP A 82 -12.64 4.65 -1.24
C ASP A 82 -13.16 3.23 -1.43
N VAL A 83 -14.16 3.05 -2.30
CA VAL A 83 -14.74 1.74 -2.63
C VAL A 83 -14.76 1.59 -4.14
N ILE A 84 -13.68 1.03 -4.68
CA ILE A 84 -13.63 0.65 -6.09
C ILE A 84 -14.28 -0.73 -6.22
N GLY A 85 -15.20 -0.88 -7.15
CA GLY A 85 -15.91 -2.13 -7.39
C GLY A 85 -17.38 -1.91 -7.74
N PRO A 86 -18.13 -3.01 -7.90
CA PRO A 86 -17.82 -4.32 -7.35
C PRO A 86 -16.77 -5.10 -8.16
N PHE A 87 -15.95 -5.87 -7.45
CA PHE A 87 -15.09 -6.86 -8.12
C PHE A 87 -15.93 -8.06 -8.57
N VAL A 88 -15.69 -8.53 -9.80
CA VAL A 88 -16.27 -9.79 -10.28
C VAL A 88 -15.56 -10.95 -9.57
N ARG A 89 -16.28 -12.03 -9.27
CA ARG A 89 -15.80 -13.14 -8.41
C ARG A 89 -15.79 -14.47 -9.19
N PRO A 90 -14.96 -14.62 -10.24
CA PRO A 90 -14.89 -15.86 -11.02
C PRO A 90 -14.46 -17.06 -10.16
N GLU A 91 -13.63 -16.85 -9.14
CA GLU A 91 -13.21 -17.90 -8.21
C GLU A 91 -14.38 -18.54 -7.46
N ALA A 92 -15.38 -17.73 -7.08
CA ALA A 92 -16.60 -18.23 -6.44
C ALA A 92 -17.48 -18.99 -7.44
N ALA A 93 -17.49 -18.57 -8.71
CA ALA A 93 -18.21 -19.28 -9.78
C ALA A 93 -17.58 -20.66 -10.06
N VAL A 94 -16.24 -20.75 -10.13
CA VAL A 94 -15.53 -22.03 -10.28
C VAL A 94 -15.84 -22.96 -9.11
N ALA A 95 -15.78 -22.46 -7.87
CA ALA A 95 -16.11 -23.26 -6.69
C ALA A 95 -17.55 -23.79 -6.72
N LEU A 96 -18.52 -22.94 -7.10
CA LEU A 96 -19.92 -23.36 -7.28
C LEU A 96 -20.06 -24.40 -8.38
N LEU A 97 -19.40 -24.23 -9.52
CA LEU A 97 -19.46 -25.17 -10.64
C LEU A 97 -18.90 -26.55 -10.28
N LEU A 98 -17.83 -26.61 -9.48
CA LEU A 98 -17.32 -27.86 -8.92
C LEU A 98 -18.35 -28.54 -8.02
N LEU A 99 -19.03 -27.78 -7.15
CA LEU A 99 -20.12 -28.31 -6.30
C LEU A 99 -21.27 -28.85 -7.16
N VAL A 100 -21.68 -28.10 -8.18
CA VAL A 100 -22.72 -28.50 -9.13
C VAL A 100 -22.33 -29.78 -9.85
N ALA A 101 -21.08 -29.92 -10.33
CA ALA A 101 -20.61 -31.12 -11.01
C ALA A 101 -20.66 -32.36 -10.10
N VAL A 102 -20.21 -32.22 -8.84
CA VAL A 102 -20.31 -33.31 -7.84
C VAL A 102 -21.78 -33.66 -7.58
N CYS A 103 -22.63 -32.66 -7.35
CA CYS A 103 -24.06 -32.85 -7.16
C CYS A 103 -24.71 -33.56 -8.35
N LEU A 104 -24.35 -33.20 -9.58
CA LEU A 104 -24.89 -33.78 -10.82
C LEU A 104 -24.58 -35.29 -10.90
N VAL A 105 -23.35 -35.69 -10.59
CA VAL A 105 -22.93 -37.10 -10.55
C VAL A 105 -23.77 -37.90 -9.54
N PHE A 106 -23.87 -37.41 -8.31
CA PHE A 106 -24.64 -38.08 -7.27
C PHE A 106 -26.13 -38.08 -7.59
N TYR A 107 -26.66 -37.00 -8.15
CA TYR A 107 -28.06 -36.85 -8.54
C TYR A 107 -28.46 -37.88 -9.60
N LEU A 108 -27.69 -38.02 -10.68
CA LEU A 108 -27.92 -39.01 -11.73
C LEU A 108 -27.81 -40.46 -11.21
N ALA A 109 -26.80 -40.72 -10.37
CA ALA A 109 -26.63 -42.04 -9.75
C ALA A 109 -27.82 -42.42 -8.86
N VAL A 110 -28.40 -41.47 -8.13
CA VAL A 110 -29.56 -41.70 -7.27
C VAL A 110 -30.86 -41.78 -8.07
N ILE A 111 -31.10 -40.86 -9.01
CA ILE A 111 -32.35 -40.83 -9.79
C ILE A 111 -32.53 -42.08 -10.62
N SER A 112 -31.47 -42.61 -11.22
CA SER A 112 -31.52 -43.86 -11.96
C SER A 112 -31.95 -45.08 -11.13
N THR A 113 -32.05 -44.96 -9.80
CA THR A 113 -32.57 -46.01 -8.90
C THR A 113 -34.02 -45.81 -8.46
N LEU A 114 -34.63 -44.66 -8.80
CA LEU A 114 -35.98 -44.30 -8.37
C LEU A 114 -37.07 -45.01 -9.19
N PRO A 115 -38.29 -45.17 -8.64
CA PRO A 115 -39.43 -45.67 -9.39
C PRO A 115 -39.84 -44.72 -10.53
N ARG A 116 -40.57 -45.24 -11.52
CA ARG A 116 -40.84 -44.58 -12.82
C ARG A 116 -41.26 -43.11 -12.72
N LEU A 117 -42.26 -42.77 -11.90
CA LEU A 117 -42.76 -41.39 -11.78
C LEU A 117 -41.71 -40.45 -11.19
N SER A 118 -41.02 -40.90 -10.14
CA SER A 118 -39.95 -40.15 -9.48
C SER A 118 -38.71 -40.01 -10.37
N PHE A 119 -38.41 -41.02 -11.19
CA PHE A 119 -37.36 -40.94 -12.21
C PHE A 119 -37.68 -39.86 -13.25
N VAL A 120 -38.90 -39.85 -13.81
CA VAL A 120 -39.33 -38.85 -14.79
C VAL A 120 -39.27 -37.44 -14.19
N ALA A 121 -39.78 -37.24 -12.97
CA ALA A 121 -39.70 -35.96 -12.28
C ALA A 121 -38.24 -35.51 -12.04
N GLY A 122 -37.37 -36.43 -11.64
CA GLY A 122 -35.94 -36.16 -11.47
C GLY A 122 -35.24 -35.78 -12.77
N MET A 123 -35.57 -36.45 -13.87
CA MET A 123 -35.02 -36.11 -15.20
C MET A 123 -35.55 -34.77 -15.70
N ALA A 124 -36.79 -34.37 -15.39
CA ALA A 124 -37.31 -33.05 -15.72
C ALA A 124 -36.52 -31.92 -15.02
N LEU A 125 -36.21 -32.10 -13.73
CA LEU A 125 -35.35 -31.16 -12.98
C LEU A 125 -33.92 -31.11 -13.52
N LEU A 126 -33.37 -32.25 -13.96
CA LEU A 126 -32.08 -32.30 -14.64
C LEU A 126 -32.11 -31.46 -15.93
N ILE A 127 -33.12 -31.67 -16.78
CA ILE A 127 -33.26 -30.94 -18.05
C ILE A 127 -33.35 -29.43 -17.79
N PHE A 128 -34.14 -29.03 -16.79
CA PHE A 128 -34.26 -27.63 -16.38
C PHE A 128 -32.91 -27.02 -15.94
N LEU A 129 -32.13 -27.75 -15.13
CA LEU A 129 -30.79 -27.31 -14.72
C LEU A 129 -29.81 -27.24 -15.89
N LEU A 130 -29.82 -28.21 -16.81
CA LEU A 130 -28.90 -28.21 -17.95
C LEU A 130 -29.24 -27.10 -18.95
N MET A 131 -30.53 -26.85 -19.17
CA MET A 131 -31.01 -25.75 -20.02
C MET A 131 -30.66 -24.37 -19.44
N SER A 132 -30.67 -24.22 -18.10
CA SER A 132 -30.36 -22.94 -17.46
C SER A 132 -28.89 -22.52 -17.62
N PHE A 133 -27.95 -23.44 -17.85
CA PHE A 133 -26.54 -23.06 -18.06
C PHE A 133 -26.28 -22.29 -19.36
N ASN A 134 -27.14 -22.47 -20.36
CA ASN A 134 -27.00 -21.86 -21.69
C ASN A 134 -25.57 -22.01 -22.26
N ALA A 135 -25.03 -23.23 -22.18
CA ALA A 135 -23.64 -23.54 -22.49
C ALA A 135 -23.30 -23.43 -23.99
N ASP A 136 -24.29 -23.52 -24.88
CA ASP A 136 -24.09 -23.39 -26.32
C ASP A 136 -23.58 -21.98 -26.72
N LEU A 137 -23.94 -20.94 -25.95
CA LEU A 137 -23.43 -19.58 -26.15
C LEU A 137 -21.91 -19.44 -25.95
N LEU A 138 -21.24 -20.46 -25.39
CA LEU A 138 -19.79 -20.50 -25.21
C LEU A 138 -19.01 -20.91 -26.48
N GLY A 139 -19.71 -21.18 -27.59
CA GLY A 139 -19.08 -21.46 -28.88
C GLY A 139 -18.47 -22.86 -29.02
N ILE A 140 -18.86 -23.82 -28.17
CA ILE A 140 -18.23 -25.16 -28.10
C ILE A 140 -18.28 -25.92 -29.45
N ILE A 141 -19.40 -25.80 -30.18
CA ILE A 141 -19.62 -26.41 -31.50
C ILE A 141 -20.11 -25.34 -32.48
N ASP A 142 -21.26 -24.73 -32.18
CA ASP A 142 -21.84 -23.58 -32.88
C ASP A 142 -22.64 -22.79 -31.84
N SER A 143 -22.47 -21.46 -31.80
CA SER A 143 -23.14 -20.60 -30.82
C SER A 143 -24.62 -20.34 -31.15
N ARG A 144 -25.09 -20.71 -32.35
CA ARG A 144 -26.47 -20.46 -32.80
C ARG A 144 -27.42 -21.63 -32.56
N GLU A 145 -26.87 -22.83 -32.41
CA GLU A 145 -27.61 -24.09 -32.32
C GLU A 145 -27.37 -24.76 -30.97
N GLN A 146 -28.33 -25.55 -30.47
CA GLN A 146 -28.27 -26.17 -29.12
C GLN A 146 -27.55 -27.54 -29.10
N TYR A 147 -26.48 -27.69 -29.89
CA TYR A 147 -25.84 -28.99 -30.09
C TYR A 147 -25.18 -29.55 -28.82
N PHE A 148 -24.55 -28.69 -28.00
CA PHE A 148 -23.89 -29.13 -26.78
C PHE A 148 -24.91 -29.52 -25.70
N LEU A 149 -26.04 -28.80 -25.59
CA LEU A 149 -27.14 -29.21 -24.72
C LEU A 149 -27.70 -30.59 -25.13
N ILE A 150 -27.95 -30.81 -26.43
CA ILE A 150 -28.43 -32.11 -26.94
C ILE A 150 -27.42 -33.21 -26.65
N LEU A 151 -26.12 -32.97 -26.91
CA LEU A 151 -25.05 -33.91 -26.59
C LEU A 151 -25.04 -34.26 -25.10
N THR A 152 -25.15 -33.26 -24.22
CA THR A 152 -25.14 -33.43 -22.76
C THR A 152 -26.37 -34.22 -22.30
N LEU A 153 -27.55 -33.91 -22.83
CA LEU A 153 -28.80 -34.63 -22.54
C LEU A 153 -28.74 -36.09 -22.99
N LEU A 154 -28.19 -36.38 -24.16
CA LEU A 154 -28.01 -37.75 -24.63
C LEU A 154 -26.96 -38.49 -23.79
N ALA A 155 -25.81 -37.86 -23.55
CA ALA A 155 -24.69 -38.45 -22.83
C ALA A 155 -25.00 -38.75 -21.36
N LEU A 156 -25.85 -37.95 -20.69
CA LEU A 156 -26.24 -38.17 -19.30
C LEU A 156 -27.59 -38.90 -19.18
N GLY A 157 -28.55 -38.55 -20.03
CA GLY A 157 -29.91 -39.07 -19.98
C GLY A 157 -30.05 -40.51 -20.48
N VAL A 158 -29.35 -40.89 -21.55
CA VAL A 158 -29.40 -42.28 -22.07
C VAL A 158 -28.83 -43.26 -21.04
N PRO A 159 -27.62 -43.06 -20.47
CA PRO A 159 -27.13 -43.95 -19.42
C PRO A 159 -28.02 -43.99 -18.18
N ALA A 160 -28.59 -42.84 -17.76
CA ALA A 160 -29.54 -42.79 -16.65
C ALA A 160 -30.80 -43.63 -16.92
N TYR A 161 -31.35 -43.55 -18.13
CA TYR A 161 -32.49 -44.37 -18.54
C TYR A 161 -32.13 -45.86 -18.64
N VAL A 162 -30.94 -46.19 -19.17
CA VAL A 162 -30.47 -47.58 -19.28
C VAL A 162 -30.31 -48.22 -17.90
N PHE A 163 -29.69 -47.52 -16.96
CA PHE A 163 -29.57 -47.98 -15.59
C PHE A 163 -30.91 -48.07 -14.85
N HIS A 164 -31.90 -47.25 -15.22
CA HIS A 164 -33.24 -47.30 -14.64
C HIS A 164 -34.09 -48.45 -15.19
N SER A 165 -34.07 -48.67 -16.51
CA SER A 165 -35.01 -49.56 -17.21
C SER A 165 -34.45 -50.95 -17.52
N PHE A 166 -33.17 -51.05 -17.88
CA PHE A 166 -32.55 -52.31 -18.32
C PHE A 166 -31.60 -52.90 -17.29
N TRP A 167 -30.89 -52.08 -16.52
CA TRP A 167 -29.86 -52.52 -15.56
C TRP A 167 -30.11 -52.08 -14.10
N PRO A 168 -31.27 -52.41 -13.50
CA PRO A 168 -31.61 -51.98 -12.14
C PRO A 168 -30.63 -52.51 -11.08
N ASP A 169 -30.07 -53.70 -11.26
CA ASP A 169 -29.21 -54.38 -10.26
C ASP A 169 -27.77 -53.86 -10.19
N VAL A 170 -27.37 -52.93 -11.05
CA VAL A 170 -26.02 -52.36 -11.06
C VAL A 170 -25.75 -51.61 -9.76
N ALA A 171 -24.63 -51.95 -9.12
CA ALA A 171 -24.22 -51.36 -7.85
C ALA A 171 -24.06 -49.83 -7.94
N PHE A 172 -24.47 -49.13 -6.88
CA PHE A 172 -24.43 -47.66 -6.82
C PHE A 172 -23.03 -47.07 -7.11
N GLY A 173 -21.95 -47.73 -6.68
CA GLY A 173 -20.59 -47.28 -6.95
C GLY A 173 -20.22 -47.29 -8.45
N GLN A 174 -20.74 -48.26 -9.22
CA GLN A 174 -20.52 -48.31 -10.67
C GLN A 174 -21.32 -47.23 -11.41
N ARG A 175 -22.54 -46.94 -10.94
CA ARG A 175 -23.35 -45.81 -11.44
C ARG A 175 -22.61 -44.50 -11.20
N LEU A 176 -22.11 -44.30 -9.98
CA LEU A 176 -21.35 -43.12 -9.60
C LEU A 176 -20.09 -42.97 -10.46
N LEU A 177 -19.29 -44.02 -10.62
CA LEU A 177 -18.10 -44.00 -11.50
C LEU A 177 -18.46 -43.63 -12.94
N THR A 178 -19.53 -44.23 -13.50
CA THR A 178 -19.98 -43.96 -14.87
C THR A 178 -20.36 -42.50 -15.05
N PHE A 179 -21.19 -41.95 -14.15
CA PHE A 179 -21.56 -40.54 -14.22
C PHE A 179 -20.39 -39.61 -13.91
N SER A 180 -19.46 -39.97 -13.03
CA SER A 180 -18.23 -39.22 -12.80
C SER A 180 -17.41 -39.08 -14.08
N LEU A 181 -17.21 -40.18 -14.82
CA LEU A 181 -16.45 -40.16 -16.08
C LEU A 181 -17.18 -39.34 -17.16
N LEU A 182 -18.50 -39.48 -17.26
CA LEU A 182 -19.29 -38.72 -18.24
C LEU A 182 -19.29 -37.22 -17.95
N VAL A 183 -19.56 -36.82 -16.69
CA VAL A 183 -19.55 -35.42 -16.28
C VAL A 183 -18.13 -34.84 -16.43
N ALA A 184 -17.09 -35.56 -16.01
CA ALA A 184 -15.71 -35.10 -16.18
C ALA A 184 -15.32 -34.95 -17.66
N GLY A 185 -15.73 -35.90 -18.52
CA GLY A 185 -15.50 -35.84 -19.96
C GLY A 185 -16.20 -34.66 -20.62
N LEU A 186 -17.47 -34.42 -20.28
CA LEU A 186 -18.24 -33.27 -20.77
C LEU A 186 -17.68 -31.93 -20.27
N SER A 187 -17.31 -31.84 -18.99
CA SER A 187 -16.66 -30.65 -18.43
C SER A 187 -15.31 -30.38 -19.11
N THR A 188 -14.51 -31.42 -19.32
CA THR A 188 -13.22 -31.30 -20.02
C THR A 188 -13.41 -30.82 -21.46
N LEU A 189 -14.40 -31.39 -22.18
CA LEU A 189 -14.75 -30.94 -23.52
C LEU A 189 -15.17 -29.47 -23.53
N LEU A 190 -16.03 -29.06 -22.59
CA LEU A 190 -16.52 -27.69 -22.47
C LEU A 190 -15.36 -26.70 -22.25
N PHE A 191 -14.49 -26.94 -21.27
CA PHE A 191 -13.40 -26.02 -20.96
C PHE A 191 -12.26 -26.02 -21.99
N LEU A 192 -12.03 -27.13 -22.71
CA LEU A 192 -11.02 -27.18 -23.76
C LEU A 192 -11.47 -26.54 -25.08
N ARG A 193 -12.79 -26.46 -25.33
CA ARG A 193 -13.36 -25.96 -26.59
C ARG A 193 -14.04 -24.60 -26.48
N SER A 194 -14.20 -24.05 -25.28
CA SER A 194 -14.77 -22.71 -25.14
C SER A 194 -13.84 -21.65 -25.73
N ASP A 195 -14.43 -20.65 -26.39
CA ASP A 195 -13.72 -19.49 -26.94
C ASP A 195 -13.21 -18.51 -25.87
N ASN A 196 -13.65 -18.68 -24.62
CA ASN A 196 -13.39 -17.75 -23.52
C ASN A 196 -12.40 -18.34 -22.49
N PRO A 197 -11.67 -17.50 -21.74
CA PRO A 197 -10.91 -17.94 -20.57
C PRO A 197 -11.73 -18.77 -19.57
N ILE A 198 -11.03 -19.55 -18.72
CA ILE A 198 -11.67 -20.43 -17.73
C ILE A 198 -12.58 -19.63 -16.78
N ASP A 199 -12.13 -18.46 -16.36
CA ASP A 199 -12.82 -17.59 -15.40
C ASP A 199 -14.15 -17.06 -15.96
N THR A 200 -14.14 -16.55 -17.19
CA THR A 200 -15.34 -16.08 -17.89
C THR A 200 -16.28 -17.22 -18.26
N THR A 201 -15.75 -18.38 -18.64
CA THR A 201 -16.54 -19.60 -18.92
C THR A 201 -17.28 -20.09 -17.68
N ALA A 202 -16.60 -20.16 -16.53
CA ALA A 202 -17.22 -20.56 -15.28
C ALA A 202 -18.28 -19.56 -14.82
N LEU A 203 -17.98 -18.26 -14.91
CA LEU A 203 -18.91 -17.20 -14.58
C LEU A 203 -20.14 -17.22 -15.49
N HIS A 204 -19.99 -17.48 -16.79
CA HIS A 204 -21.11 -17.62 -17.73
C HIS A 204 -22.11 -18.67 -17.26
N LEU A 205 -21.64 -19.90 -17.04
CA LEU A 205 -22.50 -21.02 -16.65
C LEU A 205 -23.24 -20.71 -15.35
N VAL A 206 -22.53 -20.17 -14.35
CA VAL A 206 -23.14 -19.81 -13.06
C VAL A 206 -24.14 -18.66 -13.18
N SER A 207 -23.81 -17.60 -13.93
CA SER A 207 -24.67 -16.44 -14.12
C SER A 207 -25.99 -16.84 -14.78
N TYR A 208 -25.95 -17.67 -15.82
CA TYR A 208 -27.17 -18.15 -16.46
C TYR A 208 -27.96 -19.15 -15.58
N ALA A 209 -27.27 -19.94 -14.75
CA ALA A 209 -27.90 -20.87 -13.82
C ALA A 209 -28.58 -20.22 -12.59
N THR A 210 -28.53 -18.88 -12.45
CA THR A 210 -29.08 -18.16 -11.28
C THR A 210 -30.52 -18.55 -10.92
N THR A 211 -31.41 -18.65 -11.91
CA THR A 211 -32.83 -19.00 -11.71
C THR A 211 -33.00 -20.44 -11.21
N SER A 212 -32.21 -21.38 -11.75
CA SER A 212 -32.19 -22.76 -11.29
C SER A 212 -31.61 -22.89 -9.88
N GLY A 213 -30.64 -22.05 -9.53
CA GLY A 213 -30.10 -21.95 -8.18
C GLY A 213 -31.13 -21.43 -7.17
N ALA A 214 -31.85 -20.37 -7.51
CA ALA A 214 -32.96 -19.85 -6.69
C ALA A 214 -34.05 -20.92 -6.49
N THR A 215 -34.35 -21.70 -7.53
CA THR A 215 -35.27 -22.84 -7.44
C THR A 215 -34.76 -23.92 -6.48
N ALA A 216 -33.47 -24.25 -6.52
CA ALA A 216 -32.86 -25.21 -5.58
C ALA A 216 -32.96 -24.73 -4.13
N VAL A 217 -32.71 -23.44 -3.86
CA VAL A 217 -32.91 -22.82 -2.54
C VAL A 217 -34.37 -22.91 -2.12
N ALA A 218 -35.30 -22.53 -2.99
CA ALA A 218 -36.74 -22.59 -2.71
C ALA A 218 -37.21 -24.01 -2.38
N LEU A 219 -36.77 -25.01 -3.15
CA LEU A 219 -37.08 -26.42 -2.89
C LEU A 219 -36.56 -26.90 -1.54
N LEU A 220 -35.34 -26.50 -1.14
CA LEU A 220 -34.80 -26.80 0.18
C LEU A 220 -35.65 -26.14 1.27
N VAL A 221 -35.94 -24.86 1.13
CA VAL A 221 -36.73 -24.10 2.11
C VAL A 221 -38.13 -24.71 2.29
N LEU A 222 -38.81 -25.06 1.20
CA LEU A 222 -40.10 -25.74 1.27
C LEU A 222 -39.98 -27.11 1.95
N TRP A 223 -38.91 -27.86 1.68
CA TRP A 223 -38.63 -29.11 2.39
C TRP A 223 -38.46 -28.91 3.90
N LEU A 224 -37.81 -27.82 4.31
CA LEU A 224 -37.48 -27.47 5.70
C LEU A 224 -38.59 -26.69 6.44
N SER A 225 -39.60 -26.19 5.72
CA SER A 225 -40.62 -25.24 6.21
C SER A 225 -41.34 -25.66 7.50
N ILE A 226 -41.47 -26.97 7.74
CA ILE A 226 -42.19 -27.54 8.90
C ILE A 226 -41.26 -27.95 10.06
N GLU A 227 -39.95 -28.04 9.81
CA GLU A 227 -39.01 -28.78 10.66
C GLU A 227 -38.75 -28.07 11.99
N ASN A 228 -38.77 -26.73 12.02
CA ASN A 228 -38.62 -25.98 13.27
C ASN A 228 -39.79 -26.24 14.24
N ILE A 229 -41.03 -26.26 13.74
CA ILE A 229 -42.20 -26.62 14.56
C ILE A 229 -42.15 -28.09 14.99
N TYR A 230 -41.69 -29.00 14.13
CA TYR A 230 -41.42 -30.38 14.51
C TYR A 230 -40.36 -30.47 15.62
N GLY A 231 -39.29 -29.68 15.54
CA GLY A 231 -38.26 -29.58 16.57
C GLY A 231 -38.84 -29.15 17.91
N LEU A 232 -39.69 -28.11 17.92
CA LEU A 232 -40.40 -27.68 19.13
C LEU A 232 -41.30 -28.79 19.68
N LEU A 233 -42.02 -29.53 18.83
CA LEU A 233 -42.82 -30.68 19.24
C LEU A 233 -41.95 -31.80 19.84
N TRP A 234 -40.79 -32.05 19.22
CA TRP A 234 -39.83 -33.04 19.68
C TRP A 234 -39.30 -32.68 21.07
N PHE A 235 -38.78 -31.46 21.26
CA PHE A 235 -38.34 -30.99 22.58
C PHE A 235 -39.46 -31.03 23.63
N ASN A 236 -40.69 -30.70 23.22
CA ASN A 236 -41.84 -30.71 24.12
C ASN A 236 -42.26 -32.12 24.60
N THR A 237 -42.04 -33.16 23.79
CA THR A 237 -42.59 -34.51 24.01
C THR A 237 -41.56 -35.64 24.14
N GLN A 238 -40.25 -35.35 24.06
CA GLN A 238 -39.19 -36.36 24.07
C GLN A 238 -38.95 -37.06 25.41
N ALA A 239 -39.24 -36.41 26.54
CA ALA A 239 -38.85 -36.89 27.86
C ALA A 239 -39.37 -38.30 28.16
N GLU A 240 -38.56 -39.11 28.84
CA GLU A 240 -38.92 -40.52 29.04
C GLU A 240 -40.13 -40.69 29.95
N ASN A 241 -40.11 -39.96 31.06
CA ASN A 241 -41.18 -39.90 32.04
C ASN A 241 -42.31 -38.97 31.57
N PRO A 242 -43.59 -39.41 31.60
CA PRO A 242 -44.72 -38.56 31.23
C PRO A 242 -44.81 -37.26 32.03
N GLY A 243 -44.47 -37.29 33.33
CA GLY A 243 -44.50 -36.11 34.21
C GLY A 243 -43.57 -34.97 33.76
N SER A 244 -42.41 -35.30 33.21
CA SER A 244 -41.39 -34.37 32.74
C SER A 244 -41.67 -33.75 31.36
N ARG A 245 -42.79 -34.10 30.72
CA ARG A 245 -43.23 -33.50 29.45
C ARG A 245 -44.04 -32.23 29.73
N PHE A 246 -43.77 -31.18 28.95
CA PHE A 246 -44.27 -29.82 29.17
C PHE A 246 -45.76 -29.63 28.82
N GLY A 247 -46.34 -30.46 27.95
CA GLY A 247 -47.77 -30.44 27.61
C GLY A 247 -48.13 -29.47 26.48
N ILE A 248 -49.40 -29.08 26.38
CA ILE A 248 -49.89 -28.31 25.21
C ILE A 248 -49.56 -26.82 25.28
N LEU A 249 -49.66 -26.22 26.47
CA LEU A 249 -49.52 -24.77 26.62
C LEU A 249 -48.08 -24.30 26.28
N PRO A 250 -47.00 -24.91 26.79
CA PRO A 250 -45.64 -24.51 26.41
C PRO A 250 -45.34 -24.71 24.92
N PHE A 251 -45.89 -25.77 24.31
CA PHE A 251 -45.77 -25.99 22.87
C PHE A 251 -46.46 -24.90 22.04
N LEU A 252 -47.69 -24.52 22.41
CA LEU A 252 -48.42 -23.43 21.75
C LEU A 252 -47.72 -22.08 21.93
N LEU A 253 -47.21 -21.78 23.14
CA LEU A 253 -46.49 -20.54 23.40
C LEU A 253 -45.17 -20.47 22.61
N ALA A 254 -44.37 -21.54 22.59
CA ALA A 254 -43.13 -21.57 21.84
C ALA A 254 -43.37 -21.48 20.32
N SER A 255 -44.36 -22.22 19.81
CA SER A 255 -44.73 -22.18 18.38
C SER A 255 -45.32 -20.82 17.99
N GLY A 256 -46.17 -20.24 18.85
CA GLY A 256 -46.76 -18.92 18.65
C GLY A 256 -45.72 -17.80 18.70
N LEU A 257 -44.72 -17.89 19.59
CA LEU A 257 -43.60 -16.95 19.62
C LEU A 257 -42.77 -17.05 18.33
N TYR A 258 -42.39 -18.25 17.92
CA TYR A 258 -41.63 -18.48 16.68
C TYR A 258 -42.38 -17.95 15.43
N LEU A 259 -43.64 -18.35 15.24
CA LEU A 259 -44.43 -17.88 14.10
C LEU A 259 -44.74 -16.38 14.22
N GLY A 260 -44.96 -15.87 15.44
CA GLY A 260 -45.14 -14.44 15.69
C GLY A 260 -43.92 -13.62 15.32
N THR A 261 -42.70 -14.09 15.62
CA THR A 261 -41.47 -13.40 15.20
C THR A 261 -41.31 -13.36 13.68
N LEU A 262 -41.61 -14.46 12.97
CA LEU A 262 -41.59 -14.48 11.51
C LEU A 262 -42.67 -13.57 10.90
N LEU A 263 -43.85 -13.53 11.52
CA LEU A 263 -44.93 -12.64 11.11
C LEU A 263 -44.54 -11.17 11.30
N LEU A 264 -43.96 -10.80 12.44
CA LEU A 264 -43.49 -9.44 12.71
C LEU A 264 -42.36 -9.03 11.77
N TYR A 265 -41.43 -9.94 11.47
CA TYR A 265 -40.36 -9.72 10.49
C TYR A 265 -40.95 -9.40 9.11
N TYR A 266 -41.88 -10.23 8.63
CA TYR A 266 -42.52 -10.01 7.33
C TYR A 266 -43.38 -8.75 7.31
N TRP A 267 -44.04 -8.43 8.43
CA TRP A 267 -44.88 -7.23 8.57
C TRP A 267 -44.07 -5.93 8.60
N ASN A 268 -42.83 -5.96 9.10
CA ASN A 268 -41.95 -4.81 9.23
C ASN A 268 -40.90 -4.77 8.10
N ASP A 269 -41.32 -5.12 6.88
CA ASP A 269 -40.53 -5.07 5.63
C ASP A 269 -39.14 -5.71 5.72
N GLY A 270 -39.05 -6.84 6.43
CA GLY A 270 -37.81 -7.61 6.53
C GLY A 270 -36.81 -7.11 7.58
N GLU A 271 -37.23 -6.22 8.48
CA GLU A 271 -36.43 -5.76 9.61
C GLU A 271 -37.06 -6.13 10.95
N LEU A 272 -36.34 -6.81 11.84
CA LEU A 272 -36.79 -7.04 13.21
C LEU A 272 -35.59 -7.12 14.16
N LEU A 273 -35.50 -6.20 15.12
CA LEU A 273 -34.50 -6.26 16.18
C LEU A 273 -34.92 -7.27 17.26
N ILE A 274 -34.06 -8.26 17.51
CA ILE A 274 -34.22 -9.20 18.63
C ILE A 274 -33.50 -8.70 19.88
N LEU A 275 -32.29 -8.15 19.70
CA LEU A 275 -31.45 -7.56 20.74
C LEU A 275 -30.88 -6.22 20.24
N PRO A 276 -30.41 -5.32 21.13
CA PRO A 276 -29.76 -4.08 20.71
C PRO A 276 -28.58 -4.36 19.77
N GLY A 277 -28.75 -4.02 18.49
CA GLY A 277 -27.75 -4.25 17.43
C GLY A 277 -27.76 -5.62 16.77
N VAL A 278 -28.76 -6.48 17.05
CA VAL A 278 -28.90 -7.79 16.40
C VAL A 278 -30.29 -7.90 15.74
N ASN A 279 -30.28 -7.97 14.41
CA ASN A 279 -31.48 -8.19 13.60
C ASN A 279 -31.74 -9.70 13.41
N LEU A 280 -33.01 -10.09 13.30
CA LEU A 280 -33.40 -11.43 12.87
C LEU A 280 -33.03 -11.62 11.40
N ASP A 281 -32.26 -12.66 11.09
CA ASP A 281 -32.07 -13.14 9.71
C ASP A 281 -32.79 -14.51 9.56
N PRO A 282 -33.85 -14.61 8.74
CA PRO A 282 -34.58 -15.86 8.52
C PRO A 282 -33.72 -17.02 8.00
N LEU A 283 -32.63 -16.73 7.28
CA LEU A 283 -31.73 -17.77 6.75
C LEU A 283 -31.04 -18.55 7.87
N LEU A 284 -30.79 -17.92 9.02
CA LEU A 284 -30.21 -18.60 10.18
C LEU A 284 -31.16 -19.66 10.76
N LEU A 285 -32.47 -19.51 10.57
CA LEU A 285 -33.48 -20.49 11.01
C LEU A 285 -33.49 -21.76 10.16
N LEU A 286 -32.84 -21.76 9.00
CA LEU A 286 -32.66 -22.96 8.17
C LEU A 286 -31.61 -23.91 8.75
N LEU A 287 -30.63 -23.41 9.52
CA LEU A 287 -29.58 -24.23 10.12
C LEU A 287 -30.15 -25.27 11.11
N PRO A 288 -30.93 -24.88 12.16
CA PRO A 288 -31.56 -25.86 13.03
C PRO A 288 -32.59 -26.71 12.27
N ALA A 289 -33.34 -26.15 11.32
CA ALA A 289 -34.30 -26.89 10.50
C ALA A 289 -33.62 -28.02 9.70
N ALA A 290 -32.46 -27.77 9.09
CA ALA A 290 -31.70 -28.76 8.33
C ALA A 290 -31.18 -29.90 9.22
N VAL A 291 -30.66 -29.57 10.41
CA VAL A 291 -30.22 -30.57 11.40
C VAL A 291 -31.40 -31.43 11.85
N ILE A 292 -32.52 -30.79 12.20
CA ILE A 292 -33.74 -31.49 12.61
C ILE A 292 -34.25 -32.39 11.48
N SER A 293 -34.29 -31.90 10.24
CA SER A 293 -34.74 -32.67 9.09
C SER A 293 -33.87 -33.91 8.86
N TRP A 294 -32.54 -33.77 8.96
CA TRP A 294 -31.62 -34.91 8.83
C TRP A 294 -31.88 -35.99 9.88
N LEU A 295 -32.04 -35.59 11.15
CA LEU A 295 -32.35 -36.51 12.25
C LEU A 295 -33.74 -37.16 12.12
N ASN A 296 -34.68 -36.44 11.52
CA ASN A 296 -36.08 -36.83 11.38
C ASN A 296 -36.38 -37.59 10.07
N LEU A 297 -35.43 -37.62 9.13
CA LEU A 297 -35.64 -38.09 7.75
C LEU A 297 -36.21 -39.51 7.70
N GLY A 298 -35.72 -40.41 8.56
CA GLY A 298 -36.18 -41.80 8.62
C GLY A 298 -37.63 -41.96 9.06
N ARG A 299 -38.13 -41.06 9.91
CA ARG A 299 -39.55 -41.08 10.34
C ARG A 299 -40.43 -40.45 9.29
N ARG A 300 -39.98 -39.34 8.69
CA ARG A 300 -40.72 -38.66 7.62
C ARG A 300 -40.86 -39.54 6.37
N ALA A 301 -39.98 -40.53 6.18
CA ALA A 301 -40.05 -41.50 5.08
C ALA A 301 -41.36 -42.29 5.03
N THR A 302 -42.14 -42.39 6.11
CA THR A 302 -43.49 -42.99 6.05
C THR A 302 -44.46 -42.21 5.16
N THR A 303 -44.19 -40.93 4.89
CA THR A 303 -45.06 -40.06 4.10
C THR A 303 -44.76 -40.06 2.59
N TYR A 304 -43.52 -40.38 2.20
CA TYR A 304 -43.05 -40.30 0.81
C TYR A 304 -42.30 -41.56 0.34
N GLY A 305 -42.14 -42.57 1.20
CA GLY A 305 -41.26 -43.73 0.98
C GLY A 305 -41.60 -44.58 -0.24
N GLU A 306 -42.86 -44.58 -0.67
CA GLU A 306 -43.31 -45.24 -1.90
C GLU A 306 -42.75 -44.56 -3.17
N TRP A 307 -42.53 -43.25 -3.10
CA TRP A 307 -42.07 -42.42 -4.21
C TRP A 307 -40.56 -42.27 -4.19
N VAL A 308 -39.99 -42.08 -2.99
CA VAL A 308 -38.56 -41.90 -2.78
C VAL A 308 -38.12 -42.81 -1.63
N PRO A 309 -37.41 -43.91 -1.92
CA PRO A 309 -36.88 -44.79 -0.88
C PRO A 309 -35.99 -44.03 0.10
N PHE A 310 -36.01 -44.42 1.39
CA PHE A 310 -35.22 -43.75 2.44
C PHE A 310 -33.71 -43.69 2.11
N SER A 311 -33.17 -44.71 1.46
CA SER A 311 -31.79 -44.73 1.00
C SER A 311 -31.48 -43.59 0.03
N ALA A 312 -32.36 -43.34 -0.95
CA ALA A 312 -32.26 -42.27 -1.94
C ALA A 312 -32.54 -40.89 -1.31
N ALA A 313 -33.52 -40.79 -0.40
CA ALA A 313 -33.89 -39.55 0.27
C ALA A 313 -32.70 -38.91 1.02
N ARG A 314 -31.82 -39.72 1.63
CA ARG A 314 -30.60 -39.22 2.30
C ARG A 314 -29.65 -38.51 1.33
N TYR A 315 -29.43 -39.08 0.14
CA TYR A 315 -28.59 -38.45 -0.86
C TYR A 315 -29.26 -37.22 -1.46
N LEU A 316 -30.54 -37.29 -1.82
CA LEU A 316 -31.28 -36.17 -2.40
C LEU A 316 -31.33 -34.97 -1.45
N PHE A 317 -31.51 -35.21 -0.14
CA PHE A 317 -31.44 -34.15 0.86
C PHE A 317 -30.06 -33.48 0.90
N LEU A 318 -28.97 -34.26 0.92
CA LEU A 318 -27.62 -33.70 0.92
C LEU A 318 -27.27 -32.99 -0.40
N ILE A 319 -27.71 -33.51 -1.55
CA ILE A 319 -27.55 -32.85 -2.86
C ILE A 319 -28.27 -31.50 -2.85
N LEU A 320 -29.53 -31.48 -2.43
CA LEU A 320 -30.33 -30.26 -2.39
C LEU A 320 -29.76 -29.24 -1.40
N LEU A 321 -29.30 -29.70 -0.23
CA LEU A 321 -28.59 -28.87 0.75
C LEU A 321 -27.32 -28.28 0.17
N THR A 322 -26.51 -29.08 -0.53
CA THR A 322 -25.25 -28.64 -1.16
C THR A 322 -25.50 -27.63 -2.28
N LEU A 323 -26.49 -27.88 -3.15
CA LEU A 323 -26.83 -26.95 -4.22
C LEU A 323 -27.37 -25.63 -3.66
N ALA A 324 -28.33 -25.68 -2.73
CA ALA A 324 -28.89 -24.48 -2.12
C ALA A 324 -27.83 -23.68 -1.36
N ALA A 325 -26.99 -24.34 -0.55
CA ALA A 325 -25.88 -23.68 0.16
C ALA A 325 -24.84 -23.12 -0.82
N GLY A 326 -24.53 -23.83 -1.91
CA GLY A 326 -23.62 -23.36 -2.96
C GLY A 326 -24.12 -22.10 -3.66
N PHE A 327 -25.37 -22.10 -4.16
CA PHE A 327 -25.95 -20.95 -4.84
C PHE A 327 -26.18 -19.76 -3.90
N LEU A 328 -26.65 -20.01 -2.67
CA LEU A 328 -26.78 -18.97 -1.66
C LEU A 328 -25.40 -18.41 -1.25
N GLY A 329 -24.40 -19.28 -1.10
CA GLY A 329 -23.02 -18.89 -0.86
C GLY A 329 -22.44 -18.04 -1.98
N PHE A 330 -22.76 -18.35 -3.25
CA PHE A 330 -22.38 -17.52 -4.40
C PHE A 330 -23.08 -16.15 -4.38
N ALA A 331 -24.36 -16.09 -4.01
CA ALA A 331 -25.08 -14.83 -3.85
C ALA A 331 -24.43 -13.95 -2.75
N PHE A 332 -24.01 -14.54 -1.63
CA PHE A 332 -23.22 -13.83 -0.61
C PHE A 332 -21.84 -13.41 -1.13
N ALA A 333 -21.13 -14.32 -1.80
CA ALA A 333 -19.78 -14.08 -2.31
C ALA A 333 -19.72 -12.95 -3.35
N THR A 334 -20.82 -12.68 -4.05
CA THR A 334 -21.00 -11.62 -5.05
C THR A 334 -21.76 -10.40 -4.50
N ALA A 335 -22.14 -10.41 -3.21
CA ALA A 335 -22.97 -9.39 -2.59
C ALA A 335 -24.22 -9.03 -3.44
N ASN A 336 -24.86 -10.05 -4.02
CA ASN A 336 -26.03 -9.87 -4.88
C ASN A 336 -27.28 -9.63 -4.03
N GLY A 337 -27.46 -8.37 -3.61
CA GLY A 337 -28.52 -7.92 -2.72
C GLY A 337 -29.92 -8.46 -3.05
N PRO A 338 -30.41 -8.33 -4.31
CA PRO A 338 -31.72 -8.86 -4.68
C PRO A 338 -31.89 -10.36 -4.43
N LEU A 339 -30.89 -11.20 -4.76
CA LEU A 339 -30.96 -12.65 -4.51
C LEU A 339 -30.99 -12.97 -3.01
N ILE A 340 -30.21 -12.23 -2.23
CA ILE A 340 -30.15 -12.42 -0.77
C ILE A 340 -31.48 -12.00 -0.14
N ALA A 341 -32.06 -10.89 -0.58
CA ALA A 341 -33.38 -10.42 -0.15
C ALA A 341 -34.47 -11.45 -0.51
N ALA A 342 -34.51 -11.90 -1.77
CA ALA A 342 -35.43 -12.94 -2.21
C ALA A 342 -35.33 -14.22 -1.37
N ALA A 343 -34.10 -14.66 -1.06
CA ALA A 343 -33.89 -15.82 -0.23
C ALA A 343 -34.42 -15.62 1.20
N ARG A 344 -34.22 -14.43 1.79
CA ARG A 344 -34.72 -14.08 3.14
C ARG A 344 -36.25 -14.02 3.17
N ASP A 345 -36.84 -13.28 2.25
CA ASP A 345 -38.29 -13.04 2.18
C ASP A 345 -39.04 -14.35 1.94
N PHE A 346 -38.58 -15.14 0.95
CA PHE A 346 -39.13 -16.46 0.67
C PHE A 346 -38.97 -17.42 1.87
N THR A 347 -37.82 -17.39 2.53
CA THR A 347 -37.57 -18.24 3.71
C THR A 347 -38.48 -17.88 4.87
N ALA A 348 -38.63 -16.59 5.18
CA ALA A 348 -39.50 -16.12 6.24
C ALA A 348 -40.95 -16.55 5.98
N LEU A 349 -41.45 -16.30 4.76
CA LEU A 349 -42.82 -16.62 4.37
C LEU A 349 -43.08 -18.12 4.33
N ALA A 350 -42.14 -18.92 3.81
CA ALA A 350 -42.28 -20.39 3.76
C ALA A 350 -42.24 -21.03 5.14
N LEU A 351 -41.35 -20.58 6.04
CA LEU A 351 -41.31 -21.06 7.42
C LEU A 351 -42.57 -20.65 8.20
N LEU A 352 -43.12 -19.46 7.92
CA LEU A 352 -44.36 -18.98 8.51
C LEU A 352 -45.56 -19.80 8.03
N ALA A 353 -45.77 -19.90 6.72
CA ALA A 353 -46.92 -20.58 6.12
C ALA A 353 -46.89 -22.10 6.34
N GLY A 354 -45.74 -22.74 6.07
CA GLY A 354 -45.55 -24.17 6.30
C GLY A 354 -45.58 -24.52 7.79
N GLY A 355 -44.93 -23.73 8.64
CA GLY A 355 -44.94 -23.90 10.08
C GLY A 355 -46.34 -23.74 10.68
N ALA A 356 -47.11 -22.74 10.25
CA ALA A 356 -48.49 -22.54 10.69
C ALA A 356 -49.41 -23.69 10.24
N ALA A 357 -49.31 -24.12 8.97
CA ALA A 357 -50.07 -25.25 8.46
C ALA A 357 -49.75 -26.55 9.23
N PHE A 358 -48.47 -26.78 9.55
CA PHE A 358 -48.05 -27.94 10.32
C PHE A 358 -48.50 -27.86 11.79
N LEU A 359 -48.47 -26.68 12.40
CA LEU A 359 -49.01 -26.46 13.75
C LEU A 359 -50.50 -26.80 13.80
N LEU A 360 -51.30 -26.30 12.84
CA LEU A 360 -52.72 -26.62 12.73
C LEU A 360 -52.94 -28.13 12.55
N TYR A 361 -52.17 -28.78 11.68
CA TYR A 361 -52.20 -30.23 11.50
C TYR A 361 -51.95 -31.00 12.81
N ILE A 362 -50.97 -30.57 13.62
CA ILE A 362 -50.69 -31.17 14.93
C ILE A 362 -51.88 -31.00 15.87
N LEU A 363 -52.49 -29.81 15.91
CA LEU A 363 -53.64 -29.52 16.76
C LEU A 363 -54.87 -30.34 16.36
N PHE A 364 -55.14 -30.52 15.07
CA PHE A 364 -56.29 -31.31 14.63
C PHE A 364 -56.14 -32.81 14.90
N ASN A 365 -54.94 -33.37 14.67
CA ASN A 365 -54.69 -34.82 14.77
C ASN A 365 -54.28 -35.28 16.18
N PHE A 366 -53.49 -34.50 16.91
CA PHE A 366 -52.73 -35.01 18.06
C PHE A 366 -52.91 -34.22 19.37
N VAL A 367 -53.79 -33.22 19.42
CA VAL A 367 -54.07 -32.41 20.63
C VAL A 367 -54.38 -33.26 21.87
N THR A 368 -55.14 -34.34 21.70
CA THR A 368 -55.52 -35.24 22.80
C THR A 368 -54.31 -36.02 23.33
N LEU A 369 -53.43 -36.48 22.44
CA LEU A 369 -52.21 -37.20 22.81
C LEU A 369 -51.20 -36.28 23.52
N ILE A 370 -51.12 -35.01 23.12
CA ILE A 370 -50.27 -34.01 23.80
C ILE A 370 -50.82 -33.72 25.20
N ARG A 371 -52.15 -33.60 25.37
CA ARG A 371 -52.79 -33.45 26.70
C ARG A 371 -52.55 -34.65 27.61
N GLN A 372 -52.55 -35.86 27.04
CA GLN A 372 -52.19 -37.09 27.74
C GLN A 372 -50.67 -37.24 27.96
N LYS A 373 -49.88 -36.21 27.60
CA LYS A 373 -48.43 -36.19 27.69
C LYS A 373 -47.78 -37.41 27.03
N LEU A 374 -48.22 -37.83 25.85
CA LEU A 374 -47.60 -38.93 25.09
C LEU A 374 -46.46 -38.45 24.18
N ARG A 375 -45.64 -39.38 23.67
CA ARG A 375 -44.49 -39.11 22.78
C ARG A 375 -44.93 -38.85 21.33
N VAL A 376 -45.69 -37.77 21.13
CA VAL A 376 -46.33 -37.44 19.84
C VAL A 376 -45.33 -37.29 18.69
N PHE A 377 -44.13 -36.78 18.97
CA PHE A 377 -43.08 -36.64 17.95
C PHE A 377 -42.67 -37.94 17.23
N ARG A 378 -42.98 -39.12 17.78
CA ARG A 378 -42.72 -40.41 17.11
C ARG A 378 -43.80 -40.83 16.11
N VAL A 379 -45.04 -40.38 16.32
CA VAL A 379 -46.24 -40.82 15.56
C VAL A 379 -46.85 -39.70 14.72
N VAL A 380 -46.20 -38.53 14.65
CA VAL A 380 -46.75 -37.34 13.99
C VAL A 380 -47.01 -37.52 12.49
N TYR A 381 -46.37 -38.49 11.86
CA TYR A 381 -46.53 -38.82 10.43
C TYR A 381 -47.57 -39.92 10.15
N GLU A 382 -48.23 -40.44 11.18
CA GLU A 382 -49.29 -41.44 11.08
C GLU A 382 -50.62 -40.83 11.54
N PRO A 383 -51.24 -39.95 10.72
CA PRO A 383 -52.44 -39.22 11.11
C PRO A 383 -53.68 -40.13 11.21
N ARG A 384 -54.62 -39.73 12.09
CA ARG A 384 -55.93 -40.39 12.20
C ARG A 384 -57.07 -39.60 11.57
N ARG A 385 -56.91 -38.28 11.36
CA ARG A 385 -57.98 -37.39 10.89
C ARG A 385 -57.63 -36.69 9.59
N LEU A 386 -56.62 -35.82 9.61
CA LEU A 386 -56.19 -35.07 8.44
C LEU A 386 -54.92 -35.71 7.87
N PRO A 387 -54.90 -36.16 6.60
CA PRO A 387 -53.70 -36.63 5.93
C PRO A 387 -52.56 -35.61 5.94
N PHE A 388 -51.31 -36.08 5.97
CA PHE A 388 -50.14 -35.22 6.09
C PHE A 388 -49.92 -34.31 4.87
N TYR A 389 -50.26 -34.75 3.64
CA TYR A 389 -50.06 -33.95 2.43
C TYR A 389 -50.82 -32.62 2.44
N ILE A 390 -51.89 -32.49 3.24
CA ILE A 390 -52.66 -31.25 3.41
C ILE A 390 -51.77 -30.12 3.94
N VAL A 391 -50.75 -30.42 4.75
CA VAL A 391 -49.80 -29.43 5.27
C VAL A 391 -49.10 -28.69 4.14
N TYR A 392 -48.68 -29.39 3.09
CA TYR A 392 -48.05 -28.78 1.92
C TYR A 392 -49.06 -28.04 1.04
N ILE A 393 -50.26 -28.58 0.84
CA ILE A 393 -51.31 -27.89 0.07
C ILE A 393 -51.66 -26.55 0.71
N VAL A 394 -51.92 -26.54 2.02
CA VAL A 394 -52.26 -25.32 2.76
C VAL A 394 -51.05 -24.40 2.85
N GLY A 395 -49.87 -24.90 3.23
CA GLY A 395 -48.67 -24.10 3.37
C GLY A 395 -48.23 -23.43 2.06
N ILE A 396 -48.13 -24.19 0.96
CA ILE A 396 -47.78 -23.66 -0.36
C ILE A 396 -48.91 -22.77 -0.90
N GLY A 397 -50.18 -23.17 -0.72
CA GLY A 397 -51.32 -22.35 -1.13
C GLY A 397 -51.36 -21.00 -0.44
N SER A 398 -51.10 -20.95 0.87
CA SER A 398 -50.99 -19.68 1.62
C SER A 398 -49.80 -18.84 1.18
N LEU A 399 -48.63 -19.46 0.94
CA LEU A 399 -47.47 -18.77 0.39
C LEU A 399 -47.80 -18.14 -0.97
N LEU A 400 -48.36 -18.91 -1.90
CA LEU A 400 -48.73 -18.42 -3.23
C LEU A 400 -49.79 -17.32 -3.16
N ALA A 401 -50.77 -17.42 -2.27
CA ALA A 401 -51.78 -16.38 -2.10
C ALA A 401 -51.18 -15.05 -1.64
N VAL A 402 -50.18 -15.09 -0.74
CA VAL A 402 -49.46 -13.89 -0.28
C VAL A 402 -48.57 -13.33 -1.39
N GLU A 403 -47.82 -14.18 -2.09
CA GLU A 403 -46.97 -13.75 -3.21
C GLU A 403 -47.78 -13.13 -4.35
N MET A 404 -48.91 -13.74 -4.74
CA MET A 404 -49.80 -13.19 -5.77
C MET A 404 -50.40 -11.84 -5.36
N ARG A 405 -50.71 -11.66 -4.08
CA ARG A 405 -51.17 -10.37 -3.55
C ARG A 405 -50.08 -9.29 -3.65
N ASN A 406 -48.82 -9.69 -3.54
CA ASN A 406 -47.65 -8.81 -3.63
C ASN A 406 -47.03 -8.80 -5.03
N ASN A 407 -47.81 -9.13 -6.07
CA ASN A 407 -47.39 -9.13 -7.48
C ASN A 407 -46.15 -9.97 -7.77
N LEU A 408 -45.91 -11.03 -6.99
CA LEU A 408 -44.77 -11.95 -7.12
C LEU A 408 -43.41 -11.24 -7.00
N TYR A 409 -43.28 -10.23 -6.14
CA TYR A 409 -42.07 -9.44 -5.96
C TYR A 409 -40.78 -10.26 -5.75
N VAL A 410 -40.87 -11.43 -5.09
CA VAL A 410 -39.72 -12.35 -4.94
C VAL A 410 -39.18 -12.83 -6.29
N LEU A 411 -40.04 -13.02 -7.29
CA LEU A 411 -39.60 -13.37 -8.65
C LEU A 411 -38.89 -12.20 -9.34
N ASP A 412 -39.37 -10.98 -9.15
CA ASP A 412 -38.72 -9.77 -9.67
C ASP A 412 -37.33 -9.61 -9.05
N GLN A 413 -37.17 -9.86 -7.75
CA GLN A 413 -35.86 -9.87 -7.08
C GLN A 413 -34.92 -10.96 -7.62
N VAL A 414 -35.44 -12.17 -7.93
CA VAL A 414 -34.63 -13.23 -8.55
C VAL A 414 -34.19 -12.84 -9.96
N GLN A 415 -35.07 -12.22 -10.75
CA GLN A 415 -34.74 -11.71 -12.09
C GLN A 415 -33.74 -10.55 -12.02
N ALA A 416 -33.90 -9.62 -11.08
CA ALA A 416 -32.93 -8.57 -10.80
C ALA A 416 -31.56 -9.18 -10.47
N GLY A 417 -31.54 -10.20 -9.63
CA GLY A 417 -30.36 -10.97 -9.28
C GLY A 417 -29.66 -11.63 -10.48
N TYR A 418 -30.45 -12.21 -11.38
CA TYR A 418 -29.95 -12.76 -12.65
C TYR A 418 -29.29 -11.68 -13.51
N PHE A 419 -29.94 -10.52 -13.69
CA PHE A 419 -29.37 -9.42 -14.47
C PHE A 419 -28.12 -8.80 -13.83
N ASN A 420 -27.99 -8.82 -12.49
CA ASN A 420 -26.73 -8.47 -11.82
C ASN A 420 -25.59 -9.41 -12.26
N ASN A 421 -25.82 -10.72 -12.23
CA ASN A 421 -24.80 -11.73 -12.56
C ASN A 421 -24.41 -11.71 -14.06
N VAL A 422 -25.38 -11.51 -14.97
CA VAL A 422 -25.10 -11.38 -16.40
C VAL A 422 -24.49 -10.01 -16.74
N GLY A 423 -24.86 -8.96 -16.00
CA GLY A 423 -24.20 -7.64 -16.05
C GLY A 423 -22.72 -7.73 -15.66
N ASP A 424 -22.39 -8.49 -14.62
CA ASP A 424 -21.01 -8.74 -14.19
C ASP A 424 -20.20 -9.53 -15.24
N LEU A 425 -20.82 -10.56 -15.82
CA LEU A 425 -20.22 -11.34 -16.91
C LEU A 425 -19.88 -10.47 -18.12
N THR A 426 -20.86 -9.71 -18.60
CA THR A 426 -20.70 -8.85 -19.79
C THR A 426 -19.76 -7.69 -19.53
N ARG A 427 -19.73 -7.14 -18.31
CA ARG A 427 -18.72 -6.14 -17.92
C ARG A 427 -17.32 -6.74 -17.97
N LEU A 428 -17.10 -7.92 -17.38
CA LEU A 428 -15.80 -8.60 -17.40
C LEU A 428 -15.31 -8.81 -18.85
N GLN A 429 -16.18 -9.33 -19.72
CA GLN A 429 -15.87 -9.49 -21.14
C GLN A 429 -15.50 -8.16 -21.82
N SER A 430 -16.20 -7.06 -21.48
CA SER A 430 -15.89 -5.72 -22.01
C SER A 430 -14.58 -5.12 -21.48
N GLU A 431 -14.14 -5.53 -20.29
CA GLU A 431 -12.89 -5.09 -19.67
C GLU A 431 -11.69 -5.85 -20.28
N GLU A 432 -11.86 -7.14 -20.57
CA GLU A 432 -10.89 -7.97 -21.28
C GLU A 432 -10.73 -7.55 -22.75
N GLN A 433 -11.80 -7.08 -23.40
CA GLN A 433 -11.82 -6.63 -24.79
C GLN A 433 -12.00 -5.11 -24.90
N SER A 434 -10.89 -4.36 -24.89
CA SER A 434 -10.94 -2.88 -24.80
C SER A 434 -11.74 -2.18 -25.92
N ASN A 435 -11.86 -2.80 -27.10
CA ASN A 435 -12.59 -2.23 -28.26
C ASN A 435 -14.07 -2.64 -28.36
N ALA A 436 -14.62 -3.38 -27.38
CA ALA A 436 -15.97 -3.92 -27.43
C ALA A 436 -17.01 -3.00 -26.75
N ASP A 437 -17.24 -1.80 -27.30
CA ASP A 437 -18.21 -0.83 -26.74
C ASP A 437 -19.64 -1.39 -26.66
N GLY A 438 -19.99 -2.30 -27.57
CA GLY A 438 -21.29 -2.99 -27.55
C GLY A 438 -21.52 -3.83 -26.29
N LEU A 439 -20.48 -4.50 -25.77
CA LEU A 439 -20.56 -5.28 -24.53
C LEU A 439 -20.71 -4.39 -23.30
N ALA A 440 -20.02 -3.23 -23.29
CA ALA A 440 -20.16 -2.25 -22.21
C ALA A 440 -21.59 -1.68 -22.18
N LEU A 441 -22.17 -1.32 -23.32
CA LEU A 441 -23.56 -0.87 -23.40
C LEU A 441 -24.53 -1.96 -22.95
N LEU A 442 -24.28 -3.22 -23.33
CA LEU A 442 -25.08 -4.36 -22.90
C LEU A 442 -25.01 -4.56 -21.38
N ALA A 443 -23.82 -4.49 -20.79
CA ALA A 443 -23.65 -4.56 -19.33
C ALA A 443 -24.41 -3.44 -18.60
N GLU A 444 -24.32 -2.21 -19.11
CA GLU A 444 -25.10 -1.08 -18.59
C GLU A 444 -26.61 -1.37 -18.63
N ARG A 445 -27.10 -1.93 -19.75
CA ARG A 445 -28.51 -2.29 -19.91
C ARG A 445 -28.93 -3.38 -18.94
N TYR A 446 -28.12 -4.41 -18.73
CA TYR A 446 -28.44 -5.44 -17.74
C TYR A 446 -28.51 -4.88 -16.32
N TYR A 447 -27.56 -4.03 -15.92
CA TYR A 447 -27.66 -3.38 -14.62
C TYR A 447 -28.87 -2.43 -14.54
N ALA A 448 -29.22 -1.73 -15.63
CA ALA A 448 -30.40 -0.88 -15.65
C ALA A 448 -31.70 -1.70 -15.51
N GLU A 449 -31.79 -2.86 -16.17
CA GLU A 449 -32.94 -3.77 -16.05
C GLU A 449 -33.05 -4.33 -14.62
N SER A 450 -31.92 -4.74 -14.04
CA SER A 450 -31.83 -5.18 -12.65
C SER A 450 -32.31 -4.11 -11.65
N ASP A 451 -31.99 -2.85 -11.93
CA ASP A 451 -32.36 -1.68 -11.12
C ASP A 451 -33.84 -1.27 -11.27
N VAL A 452 -34.48 -1.61 -12.39
CA VAL A 452 -35.92 -1.41 -12.61
C VAL A 452 -36.73 -2.44 -11.84
N LEU A 453 -36.27 -3.70 -11.83
CA LEU A 453 -36.91 -4.80 -11.12
C LEU A 453 -36.76 -4.70 -9.59
N ASP A 454 -35.61 -4.26 -9.10
CA ASP A 454 -35.40 -3.94 -7.69
C ASP A 454 -34.83 -2.52 -7.53
N GLN A 455 -35.69 -1.59 -7.12
CA GLN A 455 -35.37 -0.15 -7.07
C GLN A 455 -34.25 0.19 -6.07
N HIS A 456 -34.00 -0.65 -5.06
CA HIS A 456 -33.00 -0.43 -4.01
C HIS A 456 -31.70 -1.22 -4.27
N ASN A 457 -31.50 -1.69 -5.50
CA ASN A 457 -30.38 -2.53 -5.87
C ASN A 457 -29.03 -1.78 -5.92
N HIS A 458 -28.40 -1.68 -4.75
CA HIS A 458 -27.05 -1.12 -4.61
C HIS A 458 -26.01 -1.86 -5.44
N ARG A 459 -26.20 -3.17 -5.68
CA ARG A 459 -25.29 -3.97 -6.49
C ARG A 459 -25.29 -3.51 -7.95
N ALA A 460 -26.46 -3.37 -8.57
CA ALA A 460 -26.59 -2.88 -9.96
C ALA A 460 -26.03 -1.45 -10.11
N SER A 461 -26.37 -0.58 -9.17
CA SER A 461 -25.89 0.80 -9.16
C SER A 461 -24.36 0.89 -9.06
N MET A 462 -23.74 0.11 -8.18
CA MET A 462 -22.28 0.03 -8.07
C MET A 462 -21.66 -0.66 -9.30
N GLY A 463 -22.32 -1.66 -9.89
CA GLY A 463 -21.91 -2.29 -11.15
C GLY A 463 -21.80 -1.29 -12.31
N ARG A 464 -22.80 -0.40 -12.45
CA ARG A 464 -22.75 0.71 -13.41
C ARG A 464 -21.65 1.71 -13.09
N ALA A 465 -21.48 2.07 -11.81
CA ALA A 465 -20.42 2.97 -11.39
C ALA A 465 -19.03 2.41 -11.72
N ALA A 466 -18.80 1.12 -11.47
CA ALA A 466 -17.56 0.42 -11.84
C ALA A 466 -17.31 0.44 -13.35
N LEU A 467 -18.36 0.18 -14.16
CA LEU A 467 -18.27 0.24 -15.61
C LEU A 467 -17.86 1.65 -16.09
N TYR A 468 -18.51 2.70 -15.57
CA TYR A 468 -18.15 4.07 -15.90
C TYR A 468 -16.75 4.45 -15.43
N HIS A 469 -16.33 3.97 -14.25
CA HIS A 469 -14.99 4.16 -13.74
C HIS A 469 -13.93 3.58 -14.69
N PHE A 470 -14.08 2.32 -15.09
CA PHE A 470 -13.17 1.64 -16.02
C PHE A 470 -13.05 2.38 -17.36
N ARG A 471 -14.17 2.93 -17.85
CA ARG A 471 -14.23 3.72 -19.09
C ARG A 471 -13.83 5.19 -18.89
N SER A 472 -13.33 5.58 -17.71
CA SER A 472 -12.94 6.96 -17.37
C SER A 472 -14.07 8.00 -17.52
N GLN A 473 -15.33 7.59 -17.34
CA GLN A 473 -16.52 8.43 -17.46
C GLN A 473 -16.97 9.00 -16.10
N ARG A 474 -16.14 9.88 -15.50
CA ARG A 474 -16.34 10.43 -14.13
C ARG A 474 -17.74 10.99 -13.90
N GLN A 475 -18.30 11.75 -14.84
CA GLN A 475 -19.62 12.38 -14.63
C GLN A 475 -20.76 11.35 -14.62
N ASN A 476 -20.69 10.31 -15.45
CA ASN A 476 -21.69 9.24 -15.48
C ASN A 476 -21.63 8.42 -14.19
N GLU A 477 -20.42 8.18 -13.68
CA GLU A 477 -20.20 7.55 -12.38
C GLU A 477 -20.84 8.35 -11.24
N ILE A 478 -20.57 9.66 -11.16
CA ILE A 478 -21.19 10.55 -10.17
C ILE A 478 -22.72 10.49 -10.25
N ASN A 479 -23.27 10.57 -11.46
CA ASN A 479 -24.72 10.55 -11.67
C ASN A 479 -25.35 9.23 -11.21
N ALA A 480 -24.71 8.09 -11.48
CA ALA A 480 -25.16 6.78 -11.05
C ALA A 480 -25.16 6.65 -9.52
N LEU A 481 -24.06 7.05 -8.87
CA LEU A 481 -23.92 6.97 -7.41
C LEU A 481 -24.88 7.93 -6.68
N ARG A 482 -25.08 9.16 -7.20
CA ARG A 482 -26.08 10.11 -6.66
C ARG A 482 -27.49 9.54 -6.75
N ARG A 483 -27.85 8.91 -7.88
CA ARG A 483 -29.15 8.24 -8.04
C ARG A 483 -29.31 7.12 -7.02
N ALA A 484 -28.28 6.29 -6.82
CA ALA A 484 -28.32 5.20 -5.86
C ALA A 484 -28.53 5.70 -4.41
N LEU A 485 -27.80 6.75 -3.99
CA LEU A 485 -27.96 7.36 -2.66
C LEU A 485 -29.31 8.06 -2.45
N SER A 486 -29.95 8.52 -3.53
CA SER A 486 -31.28 9.13 -3.43
C SER A 486 -32.38 8.13 -3.09
N ARG A 487 -32.16 6.84 -3.37
CA ARG A 487 -33.11 5.75 -3.11
C ARG A 487 -32.88 5.08 -1.77
N ALA A 488 -31.64 4.72 -1.45
CA ALA A 488 -31.29 4.15 -0.15
C ALA A 488 -29.89 4.63 0.32
N PRO A 489 -29.73 4.89 1.63
CA PRO A 489 -28.45 5.29 2.19
C PRO A 489 -27.46 4.12 2.17
N SER A 490 -26.23 4.38 1.75
CA SER A 490 -25.15 3.39 1.77
C SER A 490 -23.83 4.05 2.14
N GLU A 491 -23.15 3.50 3.15
CA GLU A 491 -21.81 3.95 3.54
C GLU A 491 -20.83 3.83 2.37
N LYS A 492 -20.80 2.66 1.71
CA LYS A 492 -19.84 2.36 0.63
C LYS A 492 -20.05 3.25 -0.59
N ILE A 493 -21.30 3.48 -1.00
CA ILE A 493 -21.63 4.39 -2.11
C ILE A 493 -21.27 5.84 -1.74
N SER A 494 -21.52 6.25 -0.49
CA SER A 494 -21.16 7.60 0.00
C SER A 494 -19.66 7.83 -0.02
N LEU A 495 -18.87 6.84 0.41
CA LEU A 495 -17.40 6.90 0.36
C LEU A 495 -16.89 7.00 -1.07
N ARG A 496 -17.40 6.16 -1.98
CA ARG A 496 -17.01 6.22 -3.40
C ARG A 496 -17.35 7.56 -4.03
N LEU A 497 -18.57 8.05 -3.83
CA LEU A 497 -18.98 9.36 -4.37
C LEU A 497 -18.15 10.50 -3.76
N ALA A 498 -17.83 10.45 -2.47
CA ALA A 498 -16.96 11.43 -1.82
C ALA A 498 -15.51 11.38 -2.34
N ALA A 499 -15.00 10.20 -2.69
CA ALA A 499 -13.67 10.03 -3.27
C ALA A 499 -13.56 10.65 -4.67
N LEU A 500 -14.64 10.66 -5.44
CA LEU A 500 -14.72 11.34 -6.75
C LEU A 500 -14.67 12.88 -6.64
N TYR A 501 -14.97 13.44 -5.47
CA TYR A 501 -14.89 14.88 -5.18
C TYR A 501 -13.54 15.23 -4.54
N ASN A 502 -12.46 15.14 -5.30
CA ASN A 502 -11.10 15.32 -4.81
C ASN A 502 -10.47 16.68 -5.15
N GLU A 503 -11.09 17.46 -6.03
CA GLU A 503 -10.57 18.77 -6.46
C GLU A 503 -10.79 19.86 -5.40
N PRO A 504 -9.98 20.95 -5.39
CA PRO A 504 -10.17 22.06 -4.47
C PRO A 504 -11.57 22.71 -4.54
N GLY A 505 -12.19 22.72 -5.73
CA GLY A 505 -13.54 23.25 -5.94
C GLY A 505 -14.65 22.38 -5.34
N ASP A 506 -14.42 21.08 -5.19
CA ASP A 506 -15.45 20.11 -4.79
C ASP A 506 -15.67 20.02 -3.27
N PHE A 507 -15.10 20.95 -2.49
CA PHE A 507 -15.13 20.89 -1.02
C PHE A 507 -16.55 20.75 -0.46
N PHE A 508 -17.49 21.54 -0.96
CA PHE A 508 -18.88 21.54 -0.48
C PHE A 508 -19.66 20.31 -0.96
N ASP A 509 -19.45 19.86 -2.19
CA ASP A 509 -20.05 18.62 -2.70
C ASP A 509 -19.61 17.41 -1.87
N ARG A 510 -18.30 17.29 -1.59
CA ARG A 510 -17.76 16.22 -0.73
C ARG A 510 -18.32 16.32 0.69
N GLN A 511 -18.37 17.52 1.26
CA GLN A 511 -18.92 17.74 2.59
C GLN A 511 -20.38 17.31 2.67
N GLN A 512 -21.19 17.69 1.68
CA GLN A 512 -22.61 17.34 1.63
C GLN A 512 -22.80 15.82 1.57
N VAL A 513 -22.07 15.14 0.68
CA VAL A 513 -22.14 13.67 0.54
C VAL A 513 -21.76 12.97 1.84
N LEU A 514 -20.63 13.35 2.46
CA LEU A 514 -20.18 12.73 3.70
C LEU A 514 -21.16 12.98 4.87
N ARG A 515 -21.72 14.20 4.98
CA ARG A 515 -22.73 14.51 6.01
C ARG A 515 -24.03 13.74 5.80
N GLN A 516 -24.50 13.62 4.55
CA GLN A 516 -25.69 12.84 4.22
C GLN A 516 -25.48 11.35 4.49
N GLY A 517 -24.31 10.81 4.09
CA GLY A 517 -23.92 9.44 4.40
C GLY A 517 -23.90 9.18 5.90
N LEU A 518 -23.30 10.08 6.69
CA LEU A 518 -23.24 9.94 8.16
C LEU A 518 -24.61 10.11 8.83
N LYS A 519 -25.55 10.85 8.22
CA LYS A 519 -26.95 10.91 8.68
C LYS A 519 -27.66 9.57 8.49
N GLY A 520 -27.44 8.90 7.34
CA GLY A 520 -28.00 7.58 7.06
C GLY A 520 -27.29 6.43 7.78
N THR A 521 -26.00 6.59 8.09
CA THR A 521 -25.16 5.58 8.75
C THR A 521 -24.41 6.17 9.95
N PRO A 522 -25.11 6.51 11.06
CA PRO A 522 -24.56 7.32 12.15
C PRO A 522 -23.41 6.65 12.93
N ARG A 523 -23.25 5.33 12.79
CA ARG A 523 -22.19 4.53 13.42
C ARG A 523 -20.97 4.28 12.51
N SER A 524 -20.90 4.89 11.32
CA SER A 524 -19.72 4.76 10.44
C SER A 524 -18.54 5.61 10.96
N ALA A 525 -17.51 4.93 11.46
CA ALA A 525 -16.23 5.56 11.81
C ALA A 525 -15.49 6.08 10.57
N ARG A 526 -15.65 5.41 9.41
CA ARG A 526 -14.97 5.76 8.15
C ARG A 526 -15.47 7.10 7.60
N LEU A 527 -16.79 7.31 7.55
CA LEU A 527 -17.37 8.58 7.11
C LEU A 527 -17.02 9.73 8.06
N ALA A 528 -17.02 9.48 9.38
CA ALA A 528 -16.59 10.48 10.35
C ALA A 528 -15.10 10.86 10.15
N ASN A 529 -14.23 9.87 9.96
CA ASN A 529 -12.81 10.08 9.67
C ASN A 529 -12.60 10.91 8.39
N ASP A 530 -13.25 10.53 7.29
CA ASP A 530 -13.10 11.20 6.00
C ASP A 530 -13.62 12.64 6.02
N LEU A 531 -14.68 12.89 6.80
CA LEU A 531 -15.20 14.23 7.03
C LEU A 531 -14.21 15.06 7.85
N ALA A 532 -13.57 14.48 8.88
CA ALA A 532 -12.51 15.15 9.61
C ALA A 532 -11.32 15.50 8.70
N GLN A 533 -10.90 14.57 7.84
CA GLN A 533 -9.84 14.80 6.85
C GLN A 533 -10.20 15.90 5.86
N LEU A 534 -11.45 15.97 5.41
CA LEU A 534 -11.92 17.08 4.56
C LEU A 534 -11.75 18.43 5.27
N TYR A 535 -12.16 18.53 6.55
CA TYR A 535 -12.03 19.77 7.31
C TYR A 535 -10.59 20.21 7.56
N THR A 536 -9.58 19.33 7.49
CA THR A 536 -8.15 19.72 7.58
C THR A 536 -7.69 20.65 6.46
N ARG A 537 -8.47 20.74 5.37
CA ARG A 537 -8.25 21.66 4.24
C ARG A 537 -8.78 23.08 4.53
N SER A 538 -9.50 23.26 5.65
CA SER A 538 -10.07 24.53 6.10
C SER A 538 -9.39 25.03 7.37
N ALA A 539 -9.71 26.26 7.79
CA ALA A 539 -9.28 26.81 9.08
C ALA A 539 -10.10 26.27 10.29
N LEU A 540 -11.10 25.41 10.07
CA LEU A 540 -12.04 24.93 11.10
C LEU A 540 -11.45 23.75 11.91
N THR A 541 -10.44 24.02 12.74
CA THR A 541 -9.78 23.01 13.57
C THR A 541 -10.73 22.29 14.52
N ASP A 542 -11.74 22.98 15.06
CA ASP A 542 -12.72 22.41 15.98
C ASP A 542 -13.58 21.33 15.31
N SER A 543 -13.90 21.51 14.03
CA SER A 543 -14.63 20.52 13.24
C SER A 543 -13.78 19.27 12.99
N VAL A 544 -12.47 19.44 12.74
CA VAL A 544 -11.55 18.31 12.61
C VAL A 544 -11.52 17.51 13.92
N GLU A 545 -11.35 18.20 15.05
CA GLU A 545 -11.31 17.59 16.38
C GLU A 545 -12.61 16.81 16.68
N PHE A 546 -13.77 17.43 16.46
CA PHE A 546 -15.07 16.83 16.70
C PHE A 546 -15.28 15.52 15.92
N TYR A 547 -15.00 15.52 14.61
CA TYR A 547 -15.21 14.34 13.78
C TYR A 547 -14.14 13.26 13.99
N LEU A 548 -12.89 13.63 14.33
CA LEU A 548 -11.87 12.67 14.76
C LEU A 548 -12.26 11.97 16.06
N GLN A 549 -12.66 12.72 17.09
CA GLN A 549 -13.11 12.15 18.37
C GLN A 549 -14.31 11.21 18.17
N ARG A 550 -15.24 11.57 17.29
CA ARG A 550 -16.36 10.70 16.93
C ARG A 550 -15.89 9.42 16.24
N ALA A 551 -14.95 9.51 15.31
CA ALA A 551 -14.39 8.33 14.65
C ALA A 551 -13.64 7.41 15.64
N GLU A 552 -12.86 7.99 16.56
CA GLU A 552 -12.15 7.26 17.63
C GLU A 552 -13.13 6.59 18.60
N ALA A 553 -14.22 7.26 18.99
CA ALA A 553 -15.24 6.68 19.86
C ALA A 553 -15.97 5.49 19.22
N LEU A 554 -16.12 5.50 17.89
CA LEU A 554 -16.74 4.42 17.12
C LEU A 554 -15.76 3.28 16.82
N ALA A 555 -14.47 3.58 16.65
CA ALA A 555 -13.43 2.61 16.30
C ALA A 555 -12.06 2.97 16.94
N PRO A 556 -11.88 2.73 18.25
CA PRO A 556 -10.70 3.23 19.00
C PRO A 556 -9.37 2.60 18.57
N ASP A 557 -9.41 1.36 18.09
CA ASP A 557 -8.22 0.61 17.65
C ASP A 557 -7.98 0.70 16.14
N ASN A 558 -8.75 1.52 15.41
CA ASN A 558 -8.58 1.65 13.96
C ASN A 558 -7.29 2.42 13.63
N ALA A 559 -6.40 1.77 12.88
CA ALA A 559 -5.08 2.32 12.56
C ALA A 559 -5.14 3.60 11.71
N VAL A 560 -6.09 3.71 10.78
CA VAL A 560 -6.32 4.90 9.93
C VAL A 560 -6.70 6.10 10.78
N VAL A 561 -7.69 5.92 11.67
CA VAL A 561 -8.18 6.98 12.55
C VAL A 561 -7.05 7.48 13.45
N ARG A 562 -6.26 6.57 14.04
CA ARG A 562 -5.12 6.95 14.89
C ARG A 562 -4.00 7.62 14.10
N ALA A 563 -3.68 7.16 12.89
CA ALA A 563 -2.68 7.79 12.03
C ALA A 563 -3.07 9.22 11.68
N ASN A 564 -4.34 9.42 11.32
CA ASN A 564 -4.94 10.71 11.03
C ASN A 564 -4.94 11.66 12.23
N ARG A 565 -5.24 11.13 13.43
CA ARG A 565 -5.14 11.87 14.69
C ARG A 565 -3.72 12.39 14.92
N LEU A 566 -2.73 11.52 14.77
CA LEU A 566 -1.32 11.88 14.93
C LEU A 566 -0.90 12.94 13.90
N ALA A 567 -1.27 12.76 12.63
CA ALA A 567 -0.99 13.71 11.57
C ALA A 567 -1.60 15.10 11.86
N PHE A 568 -2.82 15.15 12.37
CA PHE A 568 -3.48 16.39 12.78
C PHE A 568 -2.75 17.10 13.94
N LEU A 569 -2.32 16.36 14.97
CA LEU A 569 -1.56 16.93 16.09
C LEU A 569 -0.21 17.49 15.64
N VAL A 570 0.49 16.79 14.73
CA VAL A 570 1.75 17.29 14.15
C VAL A 570 1.50 18.51 13.27
N GLN A 571 0.45 18.51 12.45
CA GLN A 571 0.07 19.63 11.59
C GLN A 571 -0.23 20.90 12.39
N THR A 572 -0.93 20.75 13.53
CA THR A 572 -1.31 21.87 14.42
C THR A 572 -0.22 22.23 15.43
N GLN A 573 0.99 21.68 15.29
CA GLN A 573 2.15 21.92 16.15
C GLN A 573 1.95 21.53 17.63
N GLN A 574 0.97 20.67 17.93
CA GLN A 574 0.71 20.14 19.27
C GLN A 574 1.68 18.99 19.62
N THR A 575 2.99 19.29 19.64
CA THR A 575 4.05 18.26 19.68
C THR A 575 4.06 17.41 20.96
N ASP A 576 3.61 17.95 22.10
CA ASP A 576 3.57 17.21 23.37
C ASP A 576 2.41 16.21 23.38
N ALA A 577 1.23 16.62 22.88
CA ALA A 577 0.09 15.72 22.69
C ALA A 577 0.43 14.61 21.68
N ALA A 578 1.09 14.96 20.57
CA ALA A 578 1.55 13.99 19.59
C ALA A 578 2.54 12.97 20.18
N ARG A 579 3.50 13.43 21.00
CA ARG A 579 4.47 12.56 21.69
C ARG A 579 3.80 11.63 22.70
N LYS A 580 2.85 12.14 23.46
CA LYS A 580 2.06 11.33 24.41
C LYS A 580 1.27 10.25 23.66
N LEU A 581 0.59 10.61 22.58
CA LEU A 581 -0.17 9.69 21.75
C LEU A 581 0.74 8.58 21.14
N VAL A 582 1.96 8.93 20.75
CA VAL A 582 2.97 7.94 20.28
C VAL A 582 3.43 7.01 21.39
N ALA A 583 3.58 7.50 22.63
CA ALA A 583 4.00 6.70 23.77
C ALA A 583 2.91 5.71 24.26
N GLU A 584 1.64 6.08 24.13
CA GLU A 584 0.48 5.28 24.53
C GLU A 584 0.01 4.28 23.46
N GLN A 585 0.70 4.22 22.31
CA GLN A 585 0.32 3.36 21.19
C GLN A 585 0.59 1.88 21.48
N SER A 586 -0.42 1.03 21.29
CA SER A 586 -0.26 -0.43 21.31
C SER A 586 0.44 -0.93 20.03
N LYS A 587 1.31 -1.94 20.15
CA LYS A 587 2.04 -2.51 19.00
C LYS A 587 1.12 -3.09 17.92
N SER A 588 -0.07 -3.57 18.29
CA SER A 588 -1.04 -4.18 17.36
C SER A 588 -1.72 -3.18 16.41
N ALA A 589 -1.65 -1.87 16.70
CA ALA A 589 -2.36 -0.83 15.94
C ALA A 589 -1.43 0.04 15.08
N THR A 590 -0.25 -0.45 14.69
CA THR A 590 0.74 0.36 13.94
C THR A 590 0.65 0.15 12.42
N SER A 591 0.23 1.19 11.69
CA SER A 591 0.25 1.25 10.21
C SER A 591 1.50 1.96 9.68
N ALA A 592 1.79 1.83 8.38
CA ALA A 592 2.88 2.57 7.73
C ALA A 592 2.69 4.09 7.83
N SER A 593 1.45 4.58 7.72
CA SER A 593 1.11 6.01 7.87
C SER A 593 1.40 6.53 9.27
N TRP A 594 1.06 5.74 10.29
CA TRP A 594 1.41 6.03 11.67
C TRP A 594 2.93 6.10 11.86
N GLN A 595 3.65 5.06 11.41
CA GLN A 595 5.10 4.96 11.57
C GLN A 595 5.83 6.09 10.84
N SER A 596 5.36 6.47 9.65
CA SER A 596 5.84 7.62 8.90
C SER A 596 5.68 8.92 9.68
N THR A 597 4.50 9.19 10.22
CA THR A 597 4.22 10.45 10.93
C THR A 597 4.96 10.53 12.27
N ALA A 598 5.05 9.42 13.02
CA ALA A 598 5.88 9.35 14.23
C ALA A 598 7.37 9.57 13.90
N SER A 599 7.82 9.05 12.75
CA SER A 599 9.18 9.26 12.25
C SER A 599 9.47 10.73 11.95
N LEU A 600 8.52 11.41 11.31
CA LEU A 600 8.59 12.85 11.04
C LEU A 600 8.60 13.67 12.33
N LEU A 601 7.76 13.32 13.31
CA LEU A 601 7.74 13.99 14.63
C LEU A 601 9.11 13.97 15.32
N ASN A 602 9.81 12.83 15.25
CA ASN A 602 11.17 12.73 15.78
C ASN A 602 12.17 13.64 15.04
N LEU A 603 12.08 13.72 13.71
CA LEU A 603 12.90 14.64 12.91
C LEU A 603 12.63 16.11 13.28
N LEU A 604 11.36 16.49 13.43
CA LEU A 604 10.95 17.84 13.82
C LEU A 604 11.41 18.22 15.24
N SER A 605 11.56 17.24 16.13
CA SER A 605 12.01 17.46 17.52
C SER A 605 13.52 17.75 17.68
N GLY A 606 14.31 17.61 16.60
CA GLY A 606 15.76 17.86 16.62
C GLY A 606 16.59 16.84 17.42
N LYS A 607 15.99 15.75 17.90
CA LYS A 607 16.68 14.64 18.57
C LYS A 607 16.55 13.36 17.73
N PRO A 608 17.35 13.20 16.66
CA PRO A 608 17.30 12.00 15.84
C PRO A 608 17.67 10.77 16.68
N SER A 609 16.70 9.90 16.93
CA SER A 609 16.91 8.60 17.55
C SER A 609 17.41 7.58 16.53
N ALA A 610 18.04 6.50 17.01
CA ALA A 610 18.50 5.42 16.16
C ALA A 610 17.29 4.82 15.39
N PRO A 611 17.36 4.74 14.05
CA PRO A 611 16.28 4.22 13.24
C PRO A 611 16.07 2.71 13.48
N ALA A 612 14.80 2.29 13.62
CA ALA A 612 14.42 0.89 13.64
C ALA A 612 14.49 0.28 12.22
N ALA A 613 14.64 -1.04 12.11
CA ALA A 613 14.56 -1.70 10.81
C ALA A 613 13.15 -1.57 10.22
N VAL A 614 13.05 -1.09 8.97
CA VAL A 614 11.78 -1.06 8.22
C VAL A 614 11.61 -2.41 7.55
N ALA A 615 10.57 -3.16 7.94
CA ALA A 615 10.14 -4.35 7.23
C ALA A 615 9.11 -3.95 6.16
N LEU A 616 9.39 -4.27 4.90
CA LEU A 616 8.48 -4.04 3.78
C LEU A 616 7.79 -5.36 3.42
N PRO A 617 6.45 -5.38 3.28
CA PRO A 617 5.71 -6.60 2.94
C PRO A 617 5.84 -6.97 1.45
N SER A 618 6.12 -6.01 0.58
CA SER A 618 6.22 -6.16 -0.88
C SER A 618 7.34 -5.27 -1.44
N PRO A 619 7.96 -5.63 -2.59
CA PRO A 619 8.86 -4.73 -3.32
C PRO A 619 8.16 -3.53 -3.97
N SER A 620 6.85 -3.61 -4.22
CA SER A 620 6.03 -2.51 -4.77
C SER A 620 5.50 -1.68 -3.61
N LEU A 621 5.91 -0.40 -3.53
CA LEU A 621 5.62 0.48 -2.40
C LEU A 621 4.23 1.11 -2.54
N THR A 622 3.43 1.03 -1.48
CA THR A 622 2.29 1.92 -1.30
C THR A 622 2.76 3.33 -0.91
N THR A 623 1.89 4.34 -1.10
CA THR A 623 2.18 5.73 -0.71
C THR A 623 2.57 5.87 0.77
N ALA A 624 1.93 5.11 1.66
CA ALA A 624 2.23 5.12 3.09
C ALA A 624 3.59 4.46 3.41
N GLU A 625 3.91 3.33 2.78
CA GLU A 625 5.19 2.63 2.93
C GLU A 625 6.34 3.44 2.38
N PHE A 626 6.16 4.08 1.22
CA PHE A 626 7.12 5.03 0.68
C PHE A 626 7.43 6.14 1.69
N ALA A 627 6.41 6.79 2.25
CA ALA A 627 6.61 7.88 3.21
C ALA A 627 7.33 7.41 4.48
N HIS A 628 7.00 6.21 4.98
CA HIS A 628 7.68 5.62 6.12
C HIS A 628 9.16 5.35 5.82
N LEU A 629 9.46 4.68 4.70
CA LEU A 629 10.83 4.41 4.25
C LEU A 629 11.60 5.71 4.05
N TYR A 630 10.98 6.71 3.44
CA TYR A 630 11.59 8.01 3.17
C TYR A 630 12.00 8.71 4.48
N HIS A 631 11.13 8.78 5.49
CA HIS A 631 11.48 9.36 6.79
C HIS A 631 12.52 8.54 7.55
N ASP A 632 12.48 7.22 7.46
CA ASP A 632 13.53 6.37 8.04
C ASP A 632 14.89 6.67 7.41
N CYS A 633 14.94 6.80 6.08
CA CYS A 633 16.15 7.16 5.35
C CYS A 633 16.64 8.57 5.71
N LEU A 634 15.75 9.54 5.91
CA LEU A 634 16.14 10.87 6.40
C LEU A 634 16.77 10.79 7.80
N ARG A 635 16.21 10.03 8.73
CA ARG A 635 16.85 9.83 10.04
C ARG A 635 18.20 9.15 9.92
N ARG A 636 18.32 8.11 9.10
CA ARG A 636 19.59 7.42 8.83
C ARG A 636 20.62 8.39 8.27
N ALA A 637 20.23 9.23 7.30
CA ALA A 637 21.09 10.28 6.78
C ALA A 637 21.52 11.27 7.87
N ALA A 638 20.62 11.68 8.77
CA ALA A 638 20.94 12.58 9.87
C ALA A 638 22.02 12.03 10.82
N VAL A 639 22.00 10.71 11.07
CA VAL A 639 23.03 10.00 11.88
C VAL A 639 24.10 9.32 11.01
N GLY A 640 24.11 9.58 9.70
CA GLY A 640 24.90 8.97 8.61
C GLY A 640 25.07 7.45 8.65
N ASP A 641 24.00 6.74 8.94
CA ASP A 641 23.87 5.30 8.71
C ASP A 641 23.67 5.02 7.20
N THR A 642 24.34 3.98 6.68
CA THR A 642 24.34 3.59 5.26
C THR A 642 23.70 2.23 4.99
N SER A 643 23.13 1.58 6.01
CA SER A 643 22.59 0.21 5.94
C SER A 643 21.52 -0.01 4.86
N GLN A 644 20.71 1.00 4.53
CA GLN A 644 19.60 0.88 3.55
C GLN A 644 19.98 1.20 2.10
N LEU A 645 21.25 1.50 1.79
CA LEU A 645 21.65 1.90 0.42
C LEU A 645 21.34 0.82 -0.63
N ALA A 646 21.55 -0.46 -0.29
CA ALA A 646 21.26 -1.57 -1.19
C ALA A 646 19.75 -1.76 -1.43
N LEU A 647 18.93 -1.57 -0.39
CA LEU A 647 17.47 -1.62 -0.51
C LEU A 647 16.98 -0.51 -1.43
N LEU A 648 17.42 0.73 -1.23
CA LEU A 648 17.04 1.87 -2.06
C LEU A 648 17.41 1.67 -3.54
N ALA A 649 18.57 1.09 -3.82
CA ALA A 649 18.98 0.78 -5.19
C ALA A 649 18.05 -0.26 -5.85
N ARG A 650 17.64 -1.30 -5.11
CA ARG A 650 16.70 -2.32 -5.61
C ARG A 650 15.30 -1.76 -5.83
N LEU A 651 14.79 -0.96 -4.89
CA LEU A 651 13.44 -0.37 -4.99
C LEU A 651 13.32 0.62 -6.14
N ALA A 652 14.37 1.42 -6.39
CA ALA A 652 14.43 2.36 -7.50
C ALA A 652 14.47 1.68 -8.89
N GLN A 653 14.80 0.38 -8.96
CA GLN A 653 14.79 -0.40 -10.20
C GLN A 653 13.43 -1.05 -10.48
N GLN A 654 12.49 -1.03 -9.53
CA GLN A 654 11.16 -1.61 -9.71
C GLN A 654 10.26 -0.66 -10.52
N PRO A 655 9.66 -1.11 -11.66
CA PRO A 655 8.79 -0.27 -12.48
C PRO A 655 7.59 0.31 -11.71
N ASP A 656 7.02 -0.48 -10.79
CA ASP A 656 5.89 -0.09 -9.95
C ASP A 656 6.19 1.12 -9.05
N ASN A 657 7.48 1.34 -8.74
CA ASN A 657 7.93 2.45 -7.89
C ASN A 657 8.32 3.69 -8.68
N SER A 658 8.00 3.76 -9.98
CA SER A 658 8.37 4.88 -10.86
C SER A 658 7.93 6.24 -10.35
N ALA A 659 6.76 6.32 -9.70
CA ALA A 659 6.23 7.55 -9.08
C ALA A 659 7.10 8.10 -7.94
N TYR A 660 7.98 7.27 -7.35
CA TYR A 660 8.84 7.62 -6.21
C TYR A 660 10.33 7.66 -6.57
N LEU A 661 10.67 7.46 -7.85
CA LEU A 661 12.06 7.27 -8.30
C LEU A 661 12.98 8.42 -7.91
N ASP A 662 12.53 9.66 -8.11
CA ASP A 662 13.32 10.86 -7.79
C ASP A 662 13.59 10.96 -6.30
N GLN A 663 12.58 10.71 -5.46
CA GLN A 663 12.68 10.80 -4.01
C GLN A 663 13.53 9.66 -3.43
N LEU A 664 13.43 8.44 -3.97
CA LEU A 664 14.29 7.31 -3.60
C LEU A 664 15.76 7.58 -3.96
N THR A 665 16.00 8.10 -5.17
CA THR A 665 17.34 8.50 -5.63
C THR A 665 17.91 9.62 -4.76
N PHE A 666 17.07 10.58 -4.39
CA PHE A 666 17.43 11.70 -3.52
C PHE A 666 17.84 11.24 -2.11
N VAL A 667 17.04 10.42 -1.43
CA VAL A 667 17.42 9.95 -0.07
C VAL A 667 18.63 9.02 -0.11
N ARG A 668 18.83 8.27 -1.20
CA ARG A 668 20.07 7.51 -1.43
C ARG A 668 21.28 8.43 -1.49
N ALA A 669 21.20 9.54 -2.24
CA ALA A 669 22.27 10.52 -2.32
C ALA A 669 22.56 11.16 -0.96
N LEU A 670 21.52 11.51 -0.18
CA LEU A 670 21.69 12.05 1.18
C LEU A 670 22.41 11.07 2.11
N MET A 671 21.98 9.80 2.13
CA MET A 671 22.62 8.77 2.94
C MET A 671 24.07 8.53 2.53
N GLN A 672 24.38 8.56 1.22
CA GLN A 672 25.75 8.48 0.73
C GLN A 672 26.59 9.67 1.20
N HIS A 673 26.08 10.91 1.06
CA HIS A 673 26.83 12.13 1.43
C HIS A 673 27.15 12.16 2.92
N TYR A 674 26.13 12.03 3.77
CA TYR A 674 26.30 12.08 5.23
C TYR A 674 26.91 10.79 5.81
N GLY A 675 26.87 9.69 5.05
CA GLY A 675 27.59 8.44 5.35
C GLY A 675 29.08 8.47 4.98
N GLY A 676 29.58 9.54 4.34
CA GLY A 676 30.99 9.70 3.95
C GLY A 676 31.34 9.25 2.53
N GLN A 677 30.37 8.82 1.72
CA GLN A 677 30.53 8.43 0.32
C GLN A 677 30.21 9.62 -0.62
N VAL A 678 30.89 10.74 -0.42
CA VAL A 678 30.59 12.03 -1.07
C VAL A 678 30.61 11.97 -2.60
N VAL A 679 31.59 11.26 -3.19
CA VAL A 679 31.73 11.08 -4.64
C VAL A 679 30.54 10.31 -5.23
N ALA A 680 30.13 9.23 -4.55
CA ALA A 680 28.98 8.43 -4.96
C ALA A 680 27.68 9.23 -4.83
N ALA A 681 27.55 10.04 -3.77
CA ALA A 681 26.40 10.90 -3.56
C ALA A 681 26.19 11.91 -4.70
N GLN A 682 27.27 12.58 -5.12
CA GLN A 682 27.21 13.54 -6.24
C GLN A 682 26.83 12.85 -7.56
N THR A 683 27.36 11.64 -7.79
CA THR A 683 27.02 10.84 -8.98
C THR A 683 25.55 10.42 -8.96
N THR A 684 25.03 9.98 -7.81
CA THR A 684 23.61 9.63 -7.63
C THR A 684 22.70 10.85 -7.79
N LEU A 685 23.12 12.03 -7.34
CA LEU A 685 22.32 13.26 -7.41
C LEU A 685 22.30 13.87 -8.82
N LEU A 686 23.35 13.65 -9.62
CA LEU A 686 23.54 14.30 -10.92
C LEU A 686 22.31 14.23 -11.85
N PRO A 687 21.65 13.07 -12.08
CA PRO A 687 20.47 13.00 -12.95
C PRO A 687 19.34 13.93 -12.49
N LEU A 688 19.14 14.05 -11.17
CA LEU A 688 18.09 14.89 -10.58
C LEU A 688 18.37 16.39 -10.77
N THR A 689 19.62 16.77 -11.07
CA THR A 689 20.00 18.17 -11.31
C THR A 689 19.84 18.62 -12.76
N THR A 690 19.41 17.71 -13.65
CA THR A 690 19.22 17.98 -15.06
C THR A 690 17.80 18.48 -15.35
N GLY A 691 17.65 19.37 -16.33
CA GLY A 691 16.36 19.99 -16.67
C GLY A 691 16.06 21.31 -15.95
N ASN A 692 14.93 21.93 -16.31
CA ASN A 692 14.53 23.28 -15.90
C ASN A 692 13.33 23.30 -14.92
N SER A 693 13.13 22.24 -14.13
CA SER A 693 12.06 22.17 -13.13
C SER A 693 12.46 22.81 -11.80
N SER A 694 11.47 23.17 -10.98
CA SER A 694 11.68 23.61 -9.60
C SER A 694 12.39 22.54 -8.74
N GLY A 695 12.13 21.25 -9.01
CA GLY A 695 12.83 20.13 -8.39
C GLY A 695 14.33 20.12 -8.73
N SER A 696 14.68 20.23 -10.02
CA SER A 696 16.08 20.36 -10.47
C SER A 696 16.79 21.55 -9.81
N ALA A 697 16.09 22.68 -9.68
CA ALA A 697 16.60 23.88 -8.99
C ALA A 697 16.97 23.60 -7.52
N TYR A 698 16.13 22.84 -6.81
CA TYR A 698 16.40 22.41 -5.44
C TYR A 698 17.64 21.49 -5.37
N TYR A 699 17.76 20.51 -6.26
CA TYR A 699 18.92 19.60 -6.24
C TYR A 699 20.23 20.30 -6.61
N GLN A 700 20.21 21.27 -7.52
CA GLN A 700 21.36 22.15 -7.80
C GLN A 700 21.77 22.95 -6.56
N ASN A 701 20.79 23.47 -5.81
CA ASN A 701 21.04 24.19 -4.57
C ASN A 701 21.67 23.29 -3.50
N LEU A 702 21.13 22.08 -3.31
CA LEU A 702 21.68 21.09 -2.39
C LEU A 702 23.13 20.73 -2.73
N TRP A 703 23.42 20.50 -4.02
CA TRP A 703 24.79 20.22 -4.47
C TRP A 703 25.70 21.43 -4.19
N GLY A 704 25.22 22.66 -4.41
CA GLY A 704 25.93 23.88 -4.04
C GLY A 704 26.29 23.92 -2.54
N LEU A 705 25.35 23.55 -1.66
CA LEU A 705 25.59 23.46 -0.21
C LEU A 705 26.65 22.40 0.15
N TRP A 706 26.63 21.23 -0.50
CA TRP A 706 27.66 20.21 -0.31
C TRP A 706 29.05 20.68 -0.78
N LEU A 707 29.12 21.39 -1.90
CA LEU A 707 30.38 21.96 -2.40
C LEU A 707 30.90 23.07 -1.48
N LEU A 708 30.01 23.92 -0.95
CA LEU A 708 30.33 24.94 0.04
C LEU A 708 30.89 24.30 1.31
N GLU A 709 30.27 23.20 1.77
CA GLU A 709 30.73 22.38 2.89
C GLU A 709 32.12 21.79 2.64
N GLN A 710 32.42 21.37 1.41
CA GLN A 710 33.73 20.85 0.99
C GLN A 710 34.78 21.96 0.74
N ARG A 711 34.44 23.24 0.98
CA ARG A 711 35.28 24.42 0.72
C ARG A 711 35.57 24.68 -0.77
N LEU A 712 34.76 24.12 -1.68
CA LEU A 712 34.83 24.34 -3.12
C LEU A 712 33.99 25.57 -3.52
N TYR A 713 34.42 26.76 -3.09
CA TYR A 713 33.60 27.98 -3.17
C TYR A 713 33.23 28.41 -4.60
N ALA A 714 34.16 28.27 -5.55
CA ALA A 714 33.89 28.60 -6.95
C ALA A 714 32.82 27.69 -7.58
N SER A 715 32.99 26.38 -7.43
CA SER A 715 32.00 25.39 -7.91
C SER A 715 30.65 25.56 -7.20
N ALA A 716 30.64 25.83 -5.89
CA ALA A 716 29.42 26.11 -5.13
C ALA A 716 28.69 27.35 -5.68
N SER A 717 29.40 28.46 -5.89
CA SER A 717 28.85 29.69 -6.48
C SER A 717 28.20 29.45 -7.85
N ALA A 718 28.85 28.67 -8.71
CA ALA A 718 28.31 28.31 -10.02
C ALA A 718 27.02 27.47 -9.92
N ARG A 719 26.97 26.49 -9.00
CA ARG A 719 25.78 25.68 -8.75
C ARG A 719 24.62 26.49 -8.18
N PHE A 720 24.88 27.39 -7.22
CA PHE A 720 23.84 28.30 -6.73
C PHE A 720 23.34 29.26 -7.82
N ALA A 721 24.21 29.71 -8.73
CA ALA A 721 23.79 30.50 -9.88
C ALA A 721 22.88 29.70 -10.84
N ALA A 722 23.14 28.41 -11.05
CA ALA A 722 22.27 27.52 -11.81
C ALA A 722 20.91 27.34 -11.11
N ALA A 723 20.92 26.97 -9.81
CA ALA A 723 19.71 26.80 -9.00
C ALA A 723 18.79 28.03 -9.02
N ARG A 724 19.37 29.23 -8.93
CA ARG A 724 18.62 30.48 -8.99
C ARG A 724 17.99 30.70 -10.37
N ARG A 725 18.72 30.44 -11.46
CA ARG A 725 18.21 30.58 -12.84
C ARG A 725 17.02 29.65 -13.09
N THR A 726 17.01 28.47 -12.48
CA THR A 726 15.93 27.48 -12.56
C THR A 726 14.81 27.69 -11.54
N GLY A 727 14.86 28.75 -10.72
CA GLY A 727 13.73 29.18 -9.87
C GLY A 727 13.89 28.99 -8.35
N TYR A 728 15.07 28.63 -7.83
CA TYR A 728 15.29 28.50 -6.37
C TYR A 728 15.76 29.82 -5.74
N ALA A 729 14.85 30.56 -5.09
CA ALA A 729 15.12 31.92 -4.60
C ALA A 729 16.22 32.01 -3.52
N GLU A 730 16.24 31.09 -2.54
CA GLU A 730 17.24 31.10 -1.44
C GLU A 730 18.68 30.93 -1.96
N ALA A 731 18.87 30.37 -3.17
CA ALA A 731 20.21 30.17 -3.74
C ALA A 731 20.98 31.49 -3.95
N ALA A 732 20.31 32.63 -4.08
CA ALA A 732 20.98 33.94 -4.18
C ALA A 732 21.79 34.26 -2.90
N LEU A 733 21.21 33.97 -1.72
CA LEU A 733 21.88 34.16 -0.44
C LEU A 733 23.09 33.23 -0.30
N PHE A 734 22.91 31.95 -0.63
CA PHE A 734 24.00 30.97 -0.51
C PHE A 734 25.13 31.25 -1.52
N ARG A 735 24.79 31.73 -2.72
CA ARG A 735 25.76 32.23 -3.70
C ARG A 735 26.57 33.40 -3.13
N ALA A 736 25.93 34.34 -2.44
CA ALA A 736 26.62 35.48 -1.84
C ALA A 736 27.66 35.04 -0.80
N TYR A 737 27.33 34.07 0.06
CA TYR A 737 28.32 33.49 0.99
C TYR A 737 29.48 32.81 0.25
N ALA A 738 29.19 32.01 -0.78
CA ALA A 738 30.23 31.35 -1.58
C ALA A 738 31.16 32.36 -2.28
N GLN A 739 30.62 33.44 -2.84
CA GLN A 739 31.39 34.51 -3.48
C GLN A 739 32.22 35.31 -2.49
N ALA A 740 31.70 35.57 -1.29
CA ALA A 740 32.45 36.23 -0.23
C ALA A 740 33.68 35.39 0.18
N LEU A 741 33.49 34.10 0.40
CA LEU A 741 34.57 33.16 0.73
C LEU A 741 35.60 32.99 -0.41
N LEU A 742 35.17 33.21 -1.66
CA LEU A 742 36.03 33.24 -2.86
C LEU A 742 36.81 34.57 -3.00
N ASN A 743 36.69 35.51 -2.06
CA ASN A 743 37.29 36.85 -2.12
C ASN A 743 36.72 37.73 -3.26
N GLN A 744 35.42 37.62 -3.55
CA GLN A 744 34.71 38.44 -4.53
C GLN A 744 33.64 39.30 -3.84
N PRO A 745 34.02 40.30 -3.02
CA PRO A 745 33.08 41.04 -2.18
C PRO A 745 32.03 41.81 -3.00
N ASP A 746 32.36 42.34 -4.18
CA ASP A 746 31.42 43.07 -5.03
C ASP A 746 30.34 42.16 -5.59
N SER A 747 30.74 41.02 -6.15
CA SER A 747 29.80 40.01 -6.63
C SER A 747 28.94 39.45 -5.49
N ALA A 748 29.53 39.26 -4.31
CA ALA A 748 28.80 38.82 -3.12
C ALA A 748 27.74 39.86 -2.70
N ARG A 749 28.05 41.16 -2.72
CA ARG A 749 27.08 42.24 -2.43
C ARG A 749 25.92 42.23 -3.42
N VAL A 750 26.19 42.05 -4.72
CA VAL A 750 25.15 41.94 -5.75
C VAL A 750 24.25 40.72 -5.50
N SER A 751 24.81 39.54 -5.22
CA SER A 751 23.99 38.36 -4.94
C SER A 751 23.21 38.48 -3.61
N ALA A 752 23.79 39.13 -2.60
CA ALA A 752 23.12 39.35 -1.30
C ALA A 752 21.96 40.34 -1.42
N THR A 753 22.12 41.41 -2.22
CA THR A 753 21.04 42.36 -2.50
C THR A 753 19.93 41.73 -3.36
N GLN A 754 20.29 40.86 -4.32
CA GLN A 754 19.30 40.05 -5.04
C GLN A 754 18.48 39.15 -4.09
N ALA A 755 19.11 38.59 -3.05
CA ALA A 755 18.41 37.77 -2.06
C ALA A 755 17.37 38.56 -1.24
N LEU A 756 17.53 39.88 -1.09
CA LEU A 756 16.56 40.75 -0.40
C LEU A 756 15.25 40.93 -1.16
N ALA A 757 15.28 40.78 -2.48
CA ALA A 757 14.09 40.88 -3.34
C ALA A 757 13.22 39.61 -3.29
N GLY A 758 13.70 38.52 -2.66
CA GLY A 758 12.93 37.29 -2.51
C GLY A 758 11.93 37.36 -1.36
N ASN A 759 10.69 36.92 -1.57
CA ASN A 759 9.66 36.89 -0.51
C ASN A 759 9.78 35.68 0.45
N THR A 760 10.98 35.14 0.66
CA THR A 760 11.17 33.97 1.53
C THR A 760 11.46 34.41 2.97
N PHE A 761 10.57 34.05 3.90
CA PHE A 761 10.69 34.41 5.32
C PHE A 761 11.99 33.85 5.92
N GLY A 762 12.73 34.67 6.68
CA GLY A 762 14.05 34.33 7.26
C GLY A 762 15.24 34.66 6.34
N THR A 763 15.15 34.36 5.05
CA THR A 763 16.21 34.65 4.05
C THR A 763 16.52 36.15 3.96
N ASN A 764 15.50 36.99 4.03
CA ASN A 764 15.66 38.45 3.99
C ASN A 764 16.45 38.99 5.18
N GLN A 765 16.24 38.46 6.38
CA GLN A 765 16.98 38.90 7.57
C GLN A 765 18.45 38.51 7.46
N SER A 766 18.74 37.26 7.07
CA SER A 766 20.10 36.78 6.86
C SER A 766 20.81 37.56 5.73
N ALA A 767 20.09 37.87 4.64
CA ALA A 767 20.61 38.67 3.55
C ALA A 767 20.94 40.11 3.99
N ARG A 768 20.08 40.77 4.79
CA ARG A 768 20.36 42.12 5.34
C ARG A 768 21.61 42.12 6.20
N ARG A 769 21.75 41.12 7.08
CA ARG A 769 22.93 40.95 7.92
C ARG A 769 24.19 40.75 7.07
N LEU A 770 24.13 39.88 6.06
CA LEU A 770 25.25 39.64 5.16
C LEU A 770 25.65 40.92 4.40
N VAL A 771 24.69 41.67 3.85
CA VAL A 771 24.97 42.96 3.19
C VAL A 771 25.68 43.90 4.15
N SER A 772 25.19 44.06 5.39
CA SER A 772 25.80 44.94 6.38
C SER A 772 27.26 44.58 6.70
N ILE A 773 27.59 43.29 6.72
CA ILE A 773 28.97 42.80 6.93
C ILE A 773 29.84 43.06 5.71
N LEU A 774 29.32 42.85 4.50
CA LEU A 774 30.07 43.04 3.26
C LEU A 774 30.36 44.52 2.98
N THR A 775 29.47 45.43 3.38
CA THR A 775 29.61 46.90 3.22
C THR A 775 30.31 47.59 4.40
N LEU A 776 30.60 46.87 5.48
CA LEU A 776 31.22 47.44 6.67
C LEU A 776 32.60 48.04 6.33
N ASP A 777 32.78 49.31 6.68
CA ASP A 777 34.05 50.00 6.49
C ASP A 777 35.07 49.57 7.55
N PHE A 778 36.26 49.19 7.10
CA PHE A 778 37.26 48.60 7.97
C PHE A 778 37.84 49.63 8.96
N ASP A 779 38.13 50.84 8.51
CA ASP A 779 38.87 51.82 9.30
C ASP A 779 37.98 52.55 10.31
N THR A 780 36.72 52.79 9.95
CA THR A 780 35.80 53.61 10.76
C THR A 780 34.79 52.78 11.56
N GLN A 781 34.30 51.67 11.02
CA GLN A 781 33.14 50.95 11.58
C GLN A 781 33.53 49.63 12.27
N TYR A 782 34.62 48.99 11.86
CA TYR A 782 35.02 47.68 12.39
C TYR A 782 35.29 47.70 13.90
N ALA A 783 36.00 48.72 14.40
CA ALA A 783 36.35 48.81 15.81
C ALA A 783 35.10 48.92 16.73
N LEU A 784 34.05 49.57 16.25
CA LEU A 784 32.79 49.80 16.95
C LEU A 784 31.81 48.62 16.85
N ALA A 785 32.05 47.68 15.94
CA ALA A 785 31.17 46.54 15.70
C ALA A 785 31.16 45.54 16.87
N SER A 786 30.05 44.80 17.01
CA SER A 786 29.97 43.70 17.98
C SER A 786 30.92 42.57 17.62
N ASP A 787 31.31 41.78 18.62
CA ASP A 787 32.26 40.66 18.46
C ASP A 787 31.79 39.64 17.39
N SER A 788 30.47 39.44 17.28
CA SER A 788 29.87 38.57 16.25
C SER A 788 30.00 39.13 14.82
N VAL A 789 29.87 40.44 14.64
CA VAL A 789 30.03 41.10 13.35
C VAL A 789 31.50 41.15 12.96
N LYS A 790 32.39 41.47 13.91
CA LYS A 790 33.85 41.41 13.72
C LYS A 790 34.31 40.03 13.28
N ALA A 791 33.85 38.98 13.96
CA ALA A 791 34.19 37.60 13.60
C ALA A 791 33.69 37.22 12.20
N GLN A 792 32.43 37.51 11.88
CA GLN A 792 31.88 37.18 10.57
C GLN A 792 32.53 38.00 9.44
N TYR A 793 32.90 39.26 9.71
CA TYR A 793 33.72 40.06 8.80
C TYR A 793 35.09 39.40 8.55
N VAL A 794 35.79 38.97 9.61
CA VAL A 794 37.08 38.27 9.45
C VAL A 794 36.94 36.98 8.65
N VAL A 795 35.87 36.20 8.88
CA VAL A 795 35.58 34.98 8.10
C VAL A 795 35.40 35.31 6.61
N LEU A 796 34.50 36.23 6.27
CA LEU A 796 34.07 36.50 4.90
C LEU A 796 35.00 37.43 4.13
N ARG A 797 35.61 38.39 4.82
CA ARG A 797 36.42 39.48 4.25
C ARG A 797 37.86 39.53 4.74
N GLY A 798 38.32 38.55 5.53
CA GLY A 798 39.70 38.52 6.02
C GLY A 798 40.77 38.55 4.93
N ASN A 799 40.47 38.07 3.71
CA ASN A 799 41.38 38.15 2.56
C ASN A 799 41.65 39.58 2.07
N SER A 800 40.80 40.55 2.38
CA SER A 800 41.08 41.97 2.09
C SER A 800 42.00 42.63 3.11
N LEU A 801 42.43 41.90 4.15
CA LEU A 801 43.31 42.39 5.21
C LEU A 801 44.75 41.89 5.00
N TYR A 802 45.73 42.70 5.42
CA TYR A 802 47.13 42.30 5.40
C TYR A 802 47.36 41.00 6.18
N PRO A 803 48.12 40.03 5.63
CA PRO A 803 48.34 38.72 6.26
C PRO A 803 48.82 38.79 7.72
N GLU A 804 49.69 39.75 8.08
CA GLU A 804 50.14 39.93 9.48
C GLU A 804 49.03 40.24 10.47
N SER A 805 47.96 40.88 10.01
CA SER A 805 46.91 41.36 10.90
C SER A 805 45.82 40.32 11.15
N GLN A 806 45.76 39.25 10.37
CA GLN A 806 44.62 38.32 10.33
C GLN A 806 44.48 37.47 11.60
N LEU A 807 45.56 36.78 12.01
CA LEU A 807 45.55 35.91 13.20
C LEU A 807 45.45 36.69 14.51
N PRO A 808 46.21 37.78 14.75
CA PRO A 808 46.08 38.58 15.97
C PRO A 808 44.66 39.12 16.16
N ARG A 809 44.01 39.59 15.08
CA ARG A 809 42.63 40.09 15.15
C ARG A 809 41.63 38.98 15.45
N ALA A 810 41.80 37.81 14.85
CA ALA A 810 40.96 36.65 15.15
C ALA A 810 41.13 36.21 16.62
N ALA A 811 42.35 36.22 17.14
CA ALA A 811 42.67 35.85 18.52
C ALA A 811 42.16 36.86 19.56
N ALA A 812 42.10 38.15 19.21
CA ALA A 812 41.65 39.24 20.09
C ALA A 812 40.13 39.25 20.35
N LEU A 813 39.34 38.44 19.64
CA LEU A 813 37.90 38.34 19.84
C LEU A 813 37.56 37.81 21.24
N ALA A 814 36.58 38.42 21.89
CA ALA A 814 36.29 38.16 23.30
C ALA A 814 35.62 36.81 23.53
N THR A 815 34.64 36.43 22.72
CA THR A 815 33.88 35.19 22.96
C THR A 815 34.57 33.96 22.32
N PRO A 816 34.57 32.79 22.98
CA PRO A 816 35.22 31.59 22.42
C PRO A 816 34.65 31.16 21.06
N ALA A 817 33.34 31.29 20.85
CA ALA A 817 32.69 30.90 19.60
C ALA A 817 33.06 31.82 18.43
N THR A 818 33.04 33.14 18.64
CA THR A 818 33.45 34.15 17.63
C THR A 818 34.93 34.00 17.28
N ARG A 819 35.78 33.85 18.31
CA ARG A 819 37.22 33.60 18.16
C ARG A 819 37.50 32.33 17.38
N SER A 820 36.84 31.22 17.75
CA SER A 820 37.02 29.94 17.05
C SER A 820 36.60 30.02 15.59
N ALA A 821 35.46 30.66 15.28
CA ALA A 821 35.00 30.81 13.89
C ALA A 821 36.00 31.63 13.05
N ALA A 822 36.50 32.74 13.59
CA ALA A 822 37.49 33.58 12.92
C ALA A 822 38.83 32.86 12.70
N LEU A 823 39.35 32.18 13.75
CA LEU A 823 40.62 31.45 13.67
C LEU A 823 40.56 30.28 12.70
N LEU A 824 39.48 29.49 12.70
CA LEU A 824 39.29 28.39 11.75
C LEU A 824 39.30 28.87 10.29
N ALA A 825 38.86 30.10 10.03
CA ALA A 825 38.91 30.71 8.70
C ALA A 825 40.29 31.32 8.36
N GLN A 826 41.02 31.89 9.32
CA GLN A 826 42.30 32.58 9.06
C GLN A 826 43.52 31.67 9.08
N ILE A 827 43.56 30.61 9.89
CA ILE A 827 44.73 29.71 9.99
C ILE A 827 45.13 29.13 8.62
N PRO A 828 44.22 28.58 7.79
CA PRO A 828 44.58 28.12 6.44
C PRO A 828 45.23 29.20 5.58
N ARG A 829 44.76 30.44 5.69
CA ARG A 829 45.27 31.60 4.92
C ARG A 829 46.66 31.99 5.40
N ALA A 830 46.88 32.02 6.70
CA ALA A 830 48.20 32.27 7.29
C ALA A 830 49.23 31.21 6.87
N LEU A 831 48.83 29.93 6.83
CA LEU A 831 49.67 28.84 6.34
C LEU A 831 50.03 29.01 4.85
N GLN A 832 49.07 29.42 4.01
CA GLN A 832 49.34 29.73 2.59
C GLN A 832 50.27 30.93 2.42
N ALA A 833 50.22 31.91 3.33
CA ALA A 833 51.11 33.07 3.35
C ALA A 833 52.48 32.80 3.99
N GLY A 834 52.81 31.55 4.34
CA GLY A 834 54.10 31.17 4.91
C GLY A 834 54.27 31.45 6.42
N ARG A 835 53.21 31.83 7.13
CA ARG A 835 53.24 32.18 8.57
C ARG A 835 53.00 30.98 9.48
N LEU A 836 53.88 29.99 9.40
CA LEU A 836 53.74 28.73 10.12
C LEU A 836 53.80 28.90 11.65
N ALA A 837 54.71 29.73 12.16
CA ALA A 837 54.89 29.93 13.61
C ALA A 837 53.65 30.51 14.28
N GLU A 838 53.05 31.54 13.68
CA GLU A 838 51.82 32.18 14.17
C GLU A 838 50.64 31.20 14.15
N ALA A 839 50.50 30.41 13.08
CA ALA A 839 49.47 29.39 12.97
C ALA A 839 49.63 28.28 14.01
N GLN A 840 50.87 27.84 14.27
CA GLN A 840 51.17 26.84 15.30
C GLN A 840 50.83 27.35 16.70
N GLN A 841 51.17 28.61 17.01
CA GLN A 841 50.83 29.24 18.28
C GLN A 841 49.30 29.35 18.46
N ALA A 842 48.57 29.77 17.41
CA ALA A 842 47.12 29.87 17.46
C ALA A 842 46.44 28.51 17.71
N VAL A 843 46.89 27.44 17.03
CA VAL A 843 46.38 26.08 17.26
C VAL A 843 46.71 25.60 18.68
N ALA A 844 47.91 25.87 19.19
CA ALA A 844 48.31 25.45 20.53
C ALA A 844 47.47 26.13 21.63
N LEU A 845 47.14 27.41 21.46
CA LEU A 845 46.42 28.20 22.47
C LEU A 845 44.90 27.98 22.46
N PHE A 846 44.29 27.80 21.28
CA PHE A 846 42.83 27.88 21.14
C PHE A 846 42.16 26.59 20.68
N ALA A 847 42.89 25.62 20.12
CA ALA A 847 42.27 24.39 19.66
C ALA A 847 41.86 23.50 20.85
N PRO A 848 40.65 22.91 20.85
CA PRO A 848 40.24 21.97 21.88
C PRO A 848 41.10 20.70 21.86
N ALA A 849 40.98 19.90 22.92
CA ALA A 849 41.67 18.61 23.03
C ALA A 849 41.34 17.70 21.82
N PRO A 850 42.33 17.04 21.20
CA PRO A 850 42.12 16.25 19.99
C PRO A 850 41.00 15.20 20.09
N ALA A 851 40.84 14.58 21.26
CA ALA A 851 39.85 13.52 21.49
C ALA A 851 38.41 14.04 21.67
N THR A 852 38.19 15.36 21.69
CA THR A 852 36.86 15.96 21.88
C THR A 852 35.91 15.56 20.74
N LYS A 853 34.79 14.92 21.07
CA LYS A 853 33.83 14.38 20.07
C LYS A 853 32.81 15.44 19.60
N THR A 854 33.28 16.54 19.02
CA THR A 854 32.41 17.57 18.44
C THR A 854 32.84 17.91 17.00
N ALA A 855 31.90 18.40 16.18
CA ALA A 855 32.21 18.85 14.82
C ALA A 855 33.25 19.98 14.79
N ALA A 856 33.16 20.92 15.75
CA ALA A 856 34.14 22.00 15.90
C ALA A 856 35.54 21.47 16.23
N ALA A 857 35.66 20.51 17.15
CA ALA A 857 36.95 19.90 17.48
C ALA A 857 37.54 19.13 16.30
N SER A 858 36.71 18.46 15.51
CA SER A 858 37.11 17.82 14.26
C SER A 858 37.68 18.81 13.24
N ALA A 859 37.02 19.96 13.04
CA ALA A 859 37.53 21.02 12.16
C ALA A 859 38.89 21.58 12.64
N TRP A 860 39.08 21.70 13.96
CA TRP A 860 40.38 22.06 14.55
C TRP A 860 41.45 20.98 14.33
N ASN A 861 41.07 19.71 14.41
CA ASN A 861 41.95 18.57 14.15
C ASN A 861 42.43 18.56 12.69
N VAL A 862 41.57 18.91 11.73
CA VAL A 862 41.97 19.11 10.33
C VAL A 862 43.11 20.13 10.23
N LEU A 863 42.98 21.30 10.86
CA LEU A 863 44.01 22.34 10.82
C LEU A 863 45.28 21.95 11.58
N ARG A 864 45.13 21.30 12.73
CA ARG A 864 46.23 20.78 13.55
C ARG A 864 47.09 19.82 12.73
N GLY A 865 46.46 18.90 11.99
CA GLY A 865 47.18 18.00 11.09
C GLY A 865 47.93 18.73 9.98
N GLN A 866 47.35 19.78 9.41
CA GLN A 866 47.99 20.60 8.38
C GLN A 866 49.21 21.35 8.93
N VAL A 867 49.09 21.93 10.13
CA VAL A 867 50.20 22.60 10.83
C VAL A 867 51.34 21.61 11.11
N TYR A 868 51.05 20.45 11.70
CA TYR A 868 52.07 19.44 12.01
C TYR A 868 52.75 18.88 10.77
N LEU A 869 52.00 18.76 9.66
CA LEU A 869 52.56 18.32 8.40
C LEU A 869 53.54 19.35 7.84
N GLN A 870 53.18 20.64 7.83
CA GLN A 870 54.05 21.70 7.33
C GLN A 870 55.26 21.97 8.24
N SER A 871 55.11 21.75 9.55
CA SER A 871 56.21 21.86 10.53
C SER A 871 57.05 20.58 10.68
N GLN A 872 56.77 19.54 9.88
CA GLN A 872 57.46 18.24 9.91
C GLN A 872 57.41 17.52 11.27
N GLN A 873 56.38 17.77 12.08
CA GLN A 873 56.18 17.15 13.40
C GLN A 873 55.44 15.80 13.28
N PHE A 874 56.02 14.85 12.55
CA PHE A 874 55.37 13.58 12.20
C PHE A 874 54.99 12.70 13.40
N THR A 875 55.79 12.71 14.47
CA THR A 875 55.50 11.94 15.70
C THR A 875 54.23 12.43 16.39
N VAL A 876 54.07 13.75 16.49
CA VAL A 876 52.88 14.39 17.09
C VAL A 876 51.66 14.17 16.20
N LEU A 877 51.84 14.27 14.87
CA LEU A 877 50.79 13.95 13.91
C LEU A 877 50.29 12.51 14.06
N ARG A 878 51.20 11.54 14.22
CA ARG A 878 50.83 10.13 14.44
C ARG A 878 49.98 9.95 15.70
N GLN A 879 50.44 10.51 16.83
CA GLN A 879 49.70 10.43 18.09
C GLN A 879 48.31 11.06 17.96
N MET A 880 48.22 12.20 17.28
CA MET A 880 46.97 12.90 17.02
C MET A 880 46.01 12.08 16.15
N LEU A 881 46.49 11.37 15.12
CA LEU A 881 45.63 10.52 14.29
C LEU A 881 45.10 9.28 15.04
N THR A 882 45.85 8.78 16.02
CA THR A 882 45.41 7.63 16.84
C THR A 882 44.37 8.00 17.90
N THR A 883 44.47 9.20 18.48
CA THR A 883 43.64 9.64 19.61
C THR A 883 42.61 10.71 19.26
N GLY A 884 42.78 11.37 18.12
CA GLY A 884 41.98 12.49 17.66
C GLY A 884 40.66 12.06 17.06
N TYR A 885 39.61 12.83 17.34
CA TYR A 885 38.31 12.65 16.73
C TYR A 885 38.23 13.37 15.38
N PHE A 886 37.90 12.62 14.33
CA PHE A 886 37.52 13.16 13.03
C PHE A 886 36.06 12.78 12.73
N SER A 887 35.23 13.80 12.54
CA SER A 887 33.87 13.66 12.05
C SER A 887 33.85 12.99 10.67
N ARG A 888 32.74 12.38 10.26
CA ARG A 888 32.64 11.71 8.95
C ARG A 888 32.99 12.64 7.78
N ARG A 889 32.61 13.92 7.88
CA ARG A 889 32.97 14.96 6.90
C ARG A 889 34.48 15.17 6.80
N ASP A 890 35.20 15.04 7.91
CA ASP A 890 36.64 15.32 8.00
C ASP A 890 37.52 14.07 7.91
N GLN A 891 36.92 12.86 7.86
CA GLN A 891 37.64 11.60 7.64
C GLN A 891 38.59 11.61 6.42
N PRO A 892 38.24 12.25 5.28
CA PRO A 892 39.17 12.42 4.17
C PRO A 892 40.52 13.05 4.55
N TYR A 893 40.53 14.01 5.49
CA TYR A 893 41.78 14.64 5.96
C TYR A 893 42.60 13.66 6.81
N SER A 894 41.95 12.87 7.66
CA SER A 894 42.62 11.80 8.42
C SER A 894 43.27 10.78 7.48
N LEU A 895 42.53 10.32 6.46
CA LEU A 895 43.05 9.41 5.43
C LEU A 895 44.26 10.02 4.70
N TYR A 896 44.16 11.29 4.32
CA TYR A 896 45.27 12.03 3.71
C TYR A 896 46.51 12.07 4.62
N TYR A 897 46.36 12.44 5.90
CA TYR A 897 47.49 12.48 6.82
C TYR A 897 48.12 11.11 7.07
N GLN A 898 47.30 10.04 7.12
CA GLN A 898 47.82 8.66 7.19
C GLN A 898 48.63 8.29 5.94
N ALA A 899 48.18 8.70 4.74
CA ALA A 899 48.90 8.44 3.50
C ALA A 899 50.29 9.10 3.51
N VAL A 900 50.38 10.34 3.98
CA VAL A 900 51.65 11.06 4.07
C VAL A 900 52.58 10.46 5.12
N LEU A 901 52.06 10.02 6.28
CA LEU A 901 52.87 9.30 7.27
C LEU A 901 53.40 7.97 6.72
N ALA A 902 52.60 7.20 5.99
CA ALA A 902 53.04 5.96 5.36
C ALA A 902 54.14 6.20 4.31
N GLN A 903 54.07 7.31 3.58
CA GLN A 903 55.14 7.75 2.68
C GLN A 903 56.42 8.07 3.47
N GLN A 904 56.31 8.81 4.57
CA GLN A 904 57.44 9.20 5.41
C GLN A 904 58.12 7.98 6.08
N ASP A 905 57.34 6.96 6.44
CA ASP A 905 57.82 5.70 7.01
C ASP A 905 58.48 4.76 5.96
N ASN A 906 58.56 5.18 4.70
CA ASN A 906 58.97 4.33 3.58
C ASN A 906 58.12 3.06 3.39
N ASN A 907 56.90 3.02 3.92
CA ASN A 907 55.97 1.90 3.74
C ASN A 907 55.25 2.00 2.39
N ARG A 908 55.95 1.57 1.33
CA ARG A 908 55.55 1.75 -0.07
C ARG A 908 54.17 1.16 -0.43
N PRO A 909 53.83 -0.10 -0.05
CA PRO A 909 52.52 -0.66 -0.39
C PRO A 909 51.38 0.11 0.26
N LEU A 910 51.53 0.43 1.55
CA LEU A 910 50.52 1.16 2.31
C LEU A 910 50.32 2.58 1.78
N ALA A 911 51.40 3.32 1.51
CA ALA A 911 51.32 4.67 0.94
C ALA A 911 50.59 4.70 -0.41
N THR A 912 50.91 3.73 -1.30
CA THR A 912 50.27 3.60 -2.62
C THR A 912 48.76 3.33 -2.46
N GLN A 913 48.40 2.40 -1.56
CA GLN A 913 47.00 2.09 -1.26
C GLN A 913 46.26 3.32 -0.72
N LEU A 914 46.82 4.02 0.28
CA LEU A 914 46.17 5.15 0.94
C LEU A 914 46.04 6.35 0.00
N PHE A 915 47.07 6.70 -0.78
CA PHE A 915 46.94 7.78 -1.79
C PHE A 915 45.95 7.44 -2.90
N GLY A 916 45.93 6.18 -3.37
CA GLY A 916 44.89 5.72 -4.29
C GLY A 916 43.47 5.87 -3.72
N ARG A 917 43.30 5.59 -2.41
CA ARG A 917 42.04 5.84 -1.71
C ARG A 917 41.71 7.33 -1.60
N VAL A 918 42.67 8.20 -1.29
CA VAL A 918 42.46 9.66 -1.24
C VAL A 918 41.93 10.18 -2.58
N VAL A 919 42.56 9.82 -3.69
CA VAL A 919 42.15 10.25 -5.03
C VAL A 919 40.75 9.73 -5.40
N ARG A 920 40.40 8.51 -4.97
CA ARG A 920 39.10 7.90 -5.28
C ARG A 920 37.96 8.40 -4.39
N GLU A 921 38.19 8.50 -3.08
CA GLU A 921 37.17 8.79 -2.07
C GLU A 921 37.05 10.30 -1.80
N ALA A 922 38.12 11.06 -2.02
CA ALA A 922 38.19 12.51 -1.78
C ALA A 922 38.95 13.29 -2.87
N PRO A 923 38.59 13.16 -4.16
CA PRO A 923 39.22 13.91 -5.25
C PRO A 923 39.05 15.44 -5.10
N TYR A 924 38.06 15.89 -4.34
CA TYR A 924 37.87 17.30 -4.01
C TYR A 924 38.90 17.85 -3.01
N LEU A 925 39.64 16.98 -2.30
CA LEU A 925 40.65 17.39 -1.33
C LEU A 925 41.96 17.76 -2.04
N GLU A 926 42.09 19.03 -2.42
CA GLU A 926 43.23 19.56 -3.18
C GLU A 926 44.60 19.13 -2.61
N ALA A 927 44.84 19.34 -1.32
CA ALA A 927 46.12 19.01 -0.69
C ALA A 927 46.45 17.51 -0.78
N GLY A 928 45.44 16.65 -0.63
CA GLY A 928 45.59 15.21 -0.72
C GLY A 928 45.89 14.73 -2.15
N VAL A 929 45.21 15.30 -3.14
CA VAL A 929 45.46 14.99 -4.55
C VAL A 929 46.84 15.48 -4.99
N LEU A 930 47.26 16.69 -4.59
CA LEU A 930 48.59 17.21 -4.86
C LEU A 930 49.69 16.32 -4.23
N ALA A 931 49.49 15.89 -2.98
CA ALA A 931 50.43 14.99 -2.31
C ALA A 931 50.50 13.61 -2.99
N ALA A 932 49.36 13.04 -3.39
CA ALA A 932 49.31 11.79 -4.15
C ALA A 932 50.06 11.92 -5.50
N ALA A 933 49.84 13.00 -6.22
CA ALA A 933 50.54 13.27 -7.48
C ALA A 933 52.05 13.41 -7.28
N ASN A 934 52.49 14.15 -6.25
CA ASN A 934 53.90 14.29 -5.91
C ASN A 934 54.53 12.94 -5.50
N PHE A 935 53.80 12.09 -4.77
CA PHE A 935 54.25 10.74 -4.44
C PHE A 935 54.48 9.87 -5.68
N TYR A 936 53.57 9.92 -6.66
CA TYR A 936 53.73 9.19 -7.93
C TYR A 936 54.85 9.76 -8.81
N LEU A 937 54.96 11.08 -8.93
CA LEU A 937 56.05 11.74 -9.67
C LEU A 937 57.42 11.41 -9.07
N GLY A 938 57.55 11.40 -7.75
CA GLY A 938 58.79 11.00 -7.05
C GLY A 938 59.22 9.55 -7.31
N ARG A 939 58.34 8.75 -7.92
CA ARG A 939 58.56 7.35 -8.29
C ARG A 939 58.61 7.11 -9.80
N GLN A 940 58.68 8.18 -10.60
CA GLN A 940 58.64 8.12 -12.07
C GLN A 940 57.35 7.44 -12.60
N GLN A 941 56.25 7.57 -11.85
CA GLN A 941 54.93 7.07 -12.24
C GLN A 941 54.09 8.22 -12.80
N ASP A 942 54.42 8.67 -14.01
CA ASP A 942 53.84 9.88 -14.59
C ASP A 942 52.34 9.75 -14.89
N MET A 943 51.91 8.61 -15.43
CA MET A 943 50.49 8.37 -15.74
C MET A 943 49.59 8.33 -14.48
N PRO A 944 49.93 7.62 -13.40
CA PRO A 944 49.19 7.71 -12.14
C PRO A 944 49.13 9.13 -11.55
N ALA A 945 50.22 9.90 -11.64
CA ALA A 945 50.23 11.30 -11.19
C ALA A 945 49.27 12.17 -12.02
N TYR A 946 49.33 12.05 -13.35
CA TYR A 946 48.45 12.74 -14.27
C TYR A 946 46.98 12.40 -14.01
N ASN A 947 46.64 11.12 -13.89
CA ASN A 947 45.27 10.65 -13.64
C ASN A 947 44.74 11.14 -12.28
N ALA A 948 45.58 11.19 -11.24
CA ALA A 948 45.19 11.73 -9.94
C ALA A 948 44.82 13.22 -10.03
N LEU A 949 45.64 14.01 -10.75
CA LEU A 949 45.42 15.44 -10.95
C LEU A 949 44.19 15.72 -11.83
N LEU A 950 44.02 14.95 -12.91
CA LEU A 950 42.83 15.01 -13.76
C LEU A 950 41.57 14.76 -12.92
N LYS A 951 41.58 13.71 -12.08
CA LYS A 951 40.47 13.40 -11.19
C LYS A 951 40.19 14.51 -10.18
N GLY A 952 41.23 15.17 -9.66
CA GLY A 952 41.07 16.34 -8.80
C GLY A 952 40.41 17.52 -9.52
N LEU A 953 40.81 17.79 -10.78
CA LEU A 953 40.26 18.87 -11.60
C LEU A 953 38.79 18.64 -12.00
N GLU A 954 38.32 17.39 -12.12
CA GLU A 954 36.89 17.10 -12.32
C GLU A 954 36.01 17.68 -11.21
N TYR A 955 36.51 17.71 -9.97
CA TYR A 955 35.77 18.20 -8.79
C TYR A 955 36.11 19.64 -8.42
N ASN A 956 37.36 20.05 -8.66
CA ASN A 956 37.87 21.39 -8.36
C ASN A 956 38.52 22.03 -9.61
N PRO A 957 37.71 22.37 -10.63
CA PRO A 957 38.21 22.82 -11.93
C PRO A 957 38.85 24.21 -11.90
N GLU A 958 38.65 24.99 -10.83
CA GLU A 958 39.19 26.35 -10.64
C GLU A 958 40.40 26.37 -9.70
N SER A 959 40.88 25.21 -9.22
CA SER A 959 42.04 25.16 -8.34
C SER A 959 43.32 25.51 -9.09
N VAL A 960 43.89 26.66 -8.76
CA VAL A 960 45.18 27.10 -9.28
C VAL A 960 46.29 26.09 -8.96
N GLY A 961 46.28 25.51 -7.76
CA GLY A 961 47.26 24.51 -7.34
C GLY A 961 47.20 23.25 -8.20
N LEU A 962 46.01 22.68 -8.37
CA LEU A 962 45.80 21.50 -9.22
C LEU A 962 46.08 21.80 -10.70
N LEU A 963 45.65 22.95 -11.22
CA LEU A 963 45.91 23.34 -12.61
C LEU A 963 47.41 23.47 -12.88
N LYS A 964 48.17 24.11 -11.98
CA LYS A 964 49.63 24.22 -12.08
C LYS A 964 50.29 22.83 -12.09
N ALA A 965 49.92 21.98 -11.13
CA ALA A 965 50.48 20.64 -11.02
C ALA A 965 50.12 19.76 -12.24
N TYR A 966 48.87 19.80 -12.70
CA TYR A 966 48.39 19.08 -13.87
C TYR A 966 49.15 19.48 -15.14
N THR A 967 49.32 20.79 -15.36
CA THR A 967 50.06 21.32 -16.50
C THR A 967 51.51 20.83 -16.51
N LEU A 968 52.17 20.74 -15.35
CA LEU A 968 53.53 20.24 -15.23
C LEU A 968 53.64 18.70 -15.32
N ALA A 969 52.63 17.97 -14.87
CA ALA A 969 52.58 16.51 -14.90
C ALA A 969 52.23 15.94 -16.29
N ALA A 970 51.53 16.71 -17.13
CA ALA A 970 51.21 16.34 -18.50
C ALA A 970 52.46 16.21 -19.40
N VAL A 971 53.53 16.95 -19.09
CA VAL A 971 54.78 16.95 -19.86
C VAL A 971 55.51 15.59 -19.79
N PRO A 972 55.91 15.07 -18.61
CA PRO A 972 56.59 13.77 -18.53
C PRO A 972 55.67 12.59 -18.90
N ALA A 973 54.35 12.74 -18.77
CA ALA A 973 53.37 11.74 -19.21
C ALA A 973 53.21 11.63 -20.74
N GLY A 974 53.90 12.46 -21.54
CA GLY A 974 53.76 12.48 -23.00
C GLY A 974 52.46 13.12 -23.51
N LEU A 975 51.74 13.84 -22.65
CA LEU A 975 50.41 14.42 -22.90
C LEU A 975 50.47 15.95 -23.02
N GLY A 976 51.54 16.50 -23.61
CA GLY A 976 51.80 17.95 -23.66
C GLY A 976 50.71 18.80 -24.32
N GLU A 977 49.93 18.23 -25.25
CA GLU A 977 48.79 18.93 -25.87
C GLU A 977 47.65 19.21 -24.87
N TYR A 978 47.48 18.36 -23.86
CA TYR A 978 46.48 18.54 -22.82
C TYR A 978 46.85 19.62 -21.80
N ALA A 979 48.10 20.11 -21.80
CA ALA A 979 48.55 21.22 -20.97
C ALA A 979 48.11 22.60 -21.52
N ALA A 980 47.72 22.69 -22.80
CA ALA A 980 47.36 23.96 -23.42
C ALA A 980 46.08 24.55 -22.83
N SER A 981 45.04 23.74 -22.62
CA SER A 981 43.76 24.19 -22.06
C SER A 981 43.90 24.64 -20.60
N SER A 982 44.74 23.95 -19.82
CA SER A 982 45.02 24.34 -18.44
C SER A 982 45.86 25.61 -18.36
N LEU A 983 46.78 25.85 -19.31
CA LEU A 983 47.54 27.11 -19.40
C LEU A 983 46.64 28.31 -19.72
N GLU A 984 45.70 28.18 -20.66
CA GLU A 984 44.74 29.25 -20.94
C GLU A 984 43.85 29.53 -19.72
N LYS A 985 43.41 28.48 -19.01
CA LYS A 985 42.65 28.68 -17.79
C LYS A 985 43.46 29.37 -16.70
N LEU A 986 44.71 28.95 -16.48
CA LEU A 986 45.63 29.60 -15.52
C LEU A 986 45.89 31.06 -15.87
N ARG A 987 45.91 31.43 -17.15
CA ARG A 987 46.06 32.82 -17.60
C ARG A 987 44.93 33.72 -17.09
N THR A 988 43.72 33.17 -16.96
CA THR A 988 42.56 33.93 -16.44
C THR A 988 42.51 34.02 -14.92
N LEU A 989 43.20 33.12 -14.21
CA LEU A 989 43.16 33.00 -12.76
C LEU A 989 44.37 33.59 -12.04
N LEU A 990 45.50 33.74 -12.74
CA LEU A 990 46.77 34.26 -12.18
C LEU A 990 46.99 35.73 -12.51
N SER A 991 47.75 36.42 -11.66
CA SER A 991 48.28 37.74 -12.03
C SER A 991 49.26 37.62 -13.20
N PRO A 992 49.45 38.69 -14.01
CA PRO A 992 50.37 38.64 -15.15
C PRO A 992 51.80 38.25 -14.79
N SER A 993 52.28 38.67 -13.61
CA SER A 993 53.61 38.33 -13.10
C SER A 993 53.71 36.85 -12.71
N GLU A 994 52.75 36.33 -11.95
CA GLU A 994 52.72 34.92 -11.55
C GLU A 994 52.56 33.98 -12.75
N TYR A 995 51.75 34.37 -13.74
CA TYR A 995 51.59 33.60 -14.97
C TYR A 995 52.90 33.51 -15.75
N ARG A 996 53.64 34.62 -15.89
CA ARG A 996 54.94 34.65 -16.58
C ARG A 996 55.97 33.78 -15.86
N THR A 997 56.02 33.83 -14.53
CA THR A 997 56.88 32.97 -13.71
C THR A 997 56.53 31.49 -13.92
N PHE A 998 55.25 31.15 -13.89
CA PHE A 998 54.80 29.78 -14.10
C PHE A 998 55.05 29.27 -15.53
N LEU A 999 54.85 30.11 -16.55
CA LEU A 999 55.11 29.77 -17.95
C LEU A 999 56.60 29.47 -18.18
N THR A 1000 57.49 30.20 -17.52
CA THR A 1000 58.93 29.96 -17.56
C THR A 1000 59.27 28.56 -17.00
N LEU A 1001 58.65 28.18 -15.87
CA LEU A 1001 58.79 26.86 -15.27
C LEU A 1001 58.28 25.74 -16.19
N TYR A 1002 57.13 25.94 -16.82
CA TYR A 1002 56.56 24.99 -17.77
C TYR A 1002 57.48 24.77 -18.99
N ASN A 1003 57.95 25.86 -19.60
CA ASN A 1003 58.84 25.79 -20.76
C ASN A 1003 60.18 25.10 -20.43
N ALA A 1004 60.74 25.38 -19.25
CA ALA A 1004 61.93 24.68 -18.76
C ALA A 1004 61.69 23.16 -18.67
N ARG A 1005 60.56 22.75 -18.08
CA ARG A 1005 60.22 21.33 -17.92
C ARG A 1005 59.99 20.63 -19.26
N ARG A 1006 59.37 21.31 -20.23
CA ARG A 1006 59.21 20.82 -21.61
C ARG A 1006 60.55 20.67 -22.33
N ALA A 1007 61.48 21.60 -22.16
CA ALA A 1007 62.82 21.52 -22.73
C ALA A 1007 63.61 20.32 -22.16
N THR A 1008 63.51 20.06 -20.85
CA THR A 1008 64.13 18.89 -20.22
C THR A 1008 63.57 17.56 -20.76
N GLN A 1009 62.25 17.49 -20.99
CA GLN A 1009 61.61 16.30 -21.58
C GLN A 1009 62.00 16.09 -23.05
N ALA A 1010 62.09 17.17 -23.83
CA ALA A 1010 62.54 17.09 -25.21
C ALA A 1010 64.00 16.59 -25.31
N ALA A 1011 64.88 17.05 -24.41
CA ALA A 1011 66.27 16.61 -24.35
C ALA A 1011 66.44 15.14 -23.94
N THR A 1012 65.52 14.59 -23.13
CA THR A 1012 65.50 13.17 -22.74
C THR A 1012 64.83 12.26 -23.77
N ALA A 1013 64.01 12.81 -24.67
CA ALA A 1013 63.37 12.08 -25.76
C ALA A 1013 64.19 12.06 -27.07
N THR A 1014 65.22 12.90 -27.21
CA THR A 1014 66.19 12.82 -28.31
C THR A 1014 67.08 11.58 -28.14
N PRO A 1015 67.11 10.64 -29.10
CA PRO A 1015 68.14 9.60 -29.09
C PRO A 1015 69.49 10.29 -29.24
N TRP A 1016 70.46 9.89 -28.42
CA TRP A 1016 71.86 10.17 -28.72
C TRP A 1016 72.16 9.58 -30.11
N ASN A 1017 72.67 10.40 -31.02
CA ASN A 1017 73.39 9.88 -32.20
C ASN A 1017 74.61 9.11 -31.74
#